data_AF-A0A094HNW7-F1
#
_entry.id   AF-A0A094HNW7-F1
#
_cell.length_a   1.000
_cell.length_b   1.000
_cell.length_c   1.000
_cell.angle_alpha   90.00
_cell.angle_beta   90.00
_cell.angle_gamma   90.00
#
_symmetry.space_group_name_H-M   'P 1'
#
loop_
_entity.id
_entity.type
_entity.pdbx_description
1 polymer ?
#
loop_
_entity_poly.entity_id
_entity_poly.type
_entity_poly.pdbx_seq_one_letter_code
_entity_poly.pdbx_strand_id
1 'polypeptide(L)'
;MFSLGAYLQIAASLAATFVSFFIWTYLTSPMQLGPNLVSLSDPKLLRTLYNTRGDYLKSKFYDVNSAKVGHEIIYNVFSTRSNKAHAHAIRPVRKLFTLSSLLKTEPLIDTTIQALLSKLDSNFVLGENAGKTCKMDDWLPFFAWDVIGRLTFGAPMGYLDNGCDFDGSQRSGTETFFYFACVGQIPELDYFLAKNPVCRIGPPAFNGPAILCAQRVAERQQEFETEGKAAHKDMLEDFMRINREDPTIMDDNAVVGALIVNVLAGGDTTGILLCAIIYYVLKDQGVYRKLMEELDAATLTCPVSYASTEKLPYFDAVVKEAARMHPGVGLILERVVPAEGLTLSDGRVLSPGTVVGMNAWVIHQNKEIFGDDAATFNPERWLRGEAETEEGYHARLSMMKSHDLTFGAGKRVCMGRSVSILETYKVMTTLFLTYEQRMARSVLLVYEADWDRCEASEKEHDGGLAKQRVCHDDEILNQLYRTNYQIRFKSLHCILTPIFTSPYPYSFGVGHDAAPSFRCRHFLQSSGLRRNNPGMICAIEVMKWTITASLLLAAFSQTVVSYQPDAASFSRCTIACRELDLLLRGRVALPQSPTYLLEDFQYWSAQQSSQRPACRVTPKSALDVSITLKILKGNKCNFAVKSGGHASFAGASNIDGSGVAIDLRDLNKLVVSPDRKQTSVGAGMVWSSVYMELDAQNLGTVGGRSGGIGVGGLTLGGGISFFSGRYGFACDNVNNYQVVFADGSINDVNKKSHPDLFFALRGGGNNFGIVTRFDLASFEQGKMWGGQLAYTPDNMLALNTALYNFNINHYKDPYGAVILAYVYIPAQDFFISSADLEYGKPIADAAILANFTKIPSIQSSARITNLTDLTIELNATQPSGLRETFWTFTVHNDIQIMTDIQALFASQVPVIANASGLLPALVFQPISTAITSHFTANGGNALGITDEDGPLILINISIAWADIKDDNRIMKFAANFINSGVALAKSRKLDHRYIYQNYAAAQQDVFPGYGPTNKARLNAIQKKYDPTNVFTKLQPGYFKLR
;
A
#
# COMPACT_ATOMS: atom_id res chain seq x y z
N MET A 1 -7.64 -12.29 -16.92
CA MET A 1 -7.48 -12.99 -15.62
C MET A 1 -7.43 -12.03 -14.43
N PHE A 2 -6.81 -10.84 -14.52
CA PHE A 2 -6.82 -9.84 -13.44
C PHE A 2 -8.21 -9.30 -13.04
N SER A 3 -9.19 -9.28 -13.95
CA SER A 3 -10.57 -8.88 -13.60
C SER A 3 -11.29 -9.89 -12.70
N LEU A 4 -10.94 -11.18 -12.77
CA LEU A 4 -11.61 -12.21 -11.98
C LEU A 4 -11.22 -12.10 -10.50
N GLY A 5 -9.95 -11.78 -10.20
CA GLY A 5 -9.46 -11.58 -8.83
C GLY A 5 -10.09 -10.36 -8.15
N ALA A 6 -10.20 -9.24 -8.84
CA ALA A 6 -10.88 -8.05 -8.31
C ALA A 6 -12.39 -8.27 -8.13
N TYR A 7 -13.05 -8.96 -9.07
CA TYR A 7 -14.47 -9.32 -8.94
C TYR A 7 -14.73 -10.33 -7.81
N LEU A 8 -13.85 -11.33 -7.64
CA LEU A 8 -13.93 -12.30 -6.54
C LEU A 8 -13.67 -11.62 -5.19
N GLN A 9 -12.75 -10.65 -5.14
CA GLN A 9 -12.46 -9.92 -3.93
C GLN A 9 -13.58 -8.94 -3.56
N ILE A 10 -14.18 -8.24 -4.53
CA ILE A 10 -15.39 -7.42 -4.29
C ILE A 10 -16.57 -8.29 -3.89
N ALA A 11 -16.76 -9.46 -4.51
CA ALA A 11 -17.82 -10.40 -4.14
C ALA A 11 -17.59 -11.00 -2.74
N ALA A 12 -16.35 -11.32 -2.38
CA ALA A 12 -15.97 -11.84 -1.06
C ALA A 12 -16.05 -10.75 0.02
N SER A 13 -15.66 -9.50 -0.28
CA SER A 13 -15.84 -8.37 0.62
C SER A 13 -17.32 -8.01 0.80
N LEU A 14 -18.13 -8.03 -0.27
CA LEU A 14 -19.59 -7.89 -0.17
C LEU A 14 -20.20 -9.02 0.64
N ALA A 15 -19.73 -10.27 0.49
CA ALA A 15 -20.19 -11.41 1.29
C ALA A 15 -19.78 -11.26 2.76
N ALA A 16 -18.56 -10.84 3.07
CA ALA A 16 -18.10 -10.60 4.44
C ALA A 16 -18.86 -9.45 5.11
N THR A 17 -19.13 -8.35 4.39
CA THR A 17 -19.96 -7.25 4.88
C THR A 17 -21.43 -7.67 5.03
N PHE A 18 -21.98 -8.46 4.11
CA PHE A 18 -23.34 -9.03 4.22
C PHE A 18 -23.47 -9.95 5.43
N VAL A 19 -22.48 -10.80 5.66
CA VAL A 19 -22.44 -11.73 6.80
C VAL A 19 -22.37 -10.95 8.11
N SER A 20 -21.48 -9.95 8.23
CA SER A 20 -21.38 -9.10 9.42
C SER A 20 -22.64 -8.26 9.68
N PHE A 21 -23.27 -7.73 8.62
CA PHE A 21 -24.53 -6.98 8.70
C PHE A 21 -25.69 -7.85 9.24
N PHE A 22 -25.87 -9.05 8.67
CA PHE A 22 -26.93 -9.97 9.11
C PHE A 22 -26.70 -10.54 10.51
N ILE A 23 -25.44 -10.78 10.89
CA ILE A 23 -25.06 -11.21 12.25
C ILE A 23 -25.48 -10.18 13.30
N TRP A 24 -25.44 -8.88 12.96
CA TRP A 24 -25.81 -7.80 13.86
C TRP A 24 -27.33 -7.60 13.99
N THR A 25 -28.09 -7.89 12.93
CA THR A 25 -29.56 -7.68 12.92
C THR A 25 -30.36 -8.82 13.59
N TYR A 26 -29.81 -10.04 13.67
CA TYR A 26 -30.54 -11.23 14.16
C TYR A 26 -29.81 -11.89 15.34
N LEU A 27 -29.79 -11.21 16.49
CA LEU A 27 -29.02 -11.61 17.70
C LEU A 27 -29.49 -12.91 18.38
N THR A 28 -30.65 -13.49 18.01
CA THR A 28 -31.33 -14.50 18.84
C THR A 28 -31.64 -15.82 18.15
N SER A 29 -31.23 -16.05 16.89
CA SER A 29 -31.53 -17.30 16.17
C SER A 29 -30.34 -17.85 15.37
N PRO A 30 -30.14 -19.18 15.35
CA PRO A 30 -29.20 -19.84 14.44
C PRO A 30 -29.40 -19.39 13.00
N MET A 31 -28.35 -18.81 12.41
CA MET A 31 -28.42 -18.18 11.09
C MET A 31 -27.50 -18.88 10.10
N GLN A 32 -28.06 -19.33 8.98
CA GLN A 32 -27.29 -19.93 7.90
C GLN A 32 -26.64 -18.83 7.05
N LEU A 33 -25.31 -18.78 7.07
CA LEU A 33 -24.50 -17.78 6.36
C LEU A 33 -23.97 -18.28 5.02
N GLY A 34 -23.94 -19.61 4.84
CA GLY A 34 -23.51 -20.25 3.61
C GLY A 34 -24.10 -21.65 3.47
N PRO A 35 -23.84 -22.34 2.34
CA PRO A 35 -24.42 -23.65 2.07
C PRO A 35 -24.16 -24.68 3.18
N ASN A 36 -23.02 -24.55 3.87
CA ASN A 36 -22.60 -25.45 4.95
C ASN A 36 -22.09 -24.70 6.20
N LEU A 37 -22.47 -23.42 6.40
CA LEU A 37 -22.03 -22.59 7.53
C LEU A 37 -23.23 -22.00 8.29
N VAL A 38 -23.26 -22.24 9.60
CA VAL A 38 -24.29 -21.73 10.53
C VAL A 38 -23.64 -20.94 11.66
N SER A 39 -24.00 -19.67 11.80
CA SER A 39 -23.63 -18.84 12.96
C SER A 39 -24.58 -19.12 14.11
N LEU A 40 -24.02 -19.34 15.30
CA LEU A 40 -24.74 -19.63 16.53
C LEU A 40 -24.49 -18.50 17.53
N SER A 41 -25.54 -18.14 18.28
CA SER A 41 -25.47 -17.13 19.35
C SER A 41 -25.97 -17.63 20.71
N ASP A 42 -26.42 -18.89 20.80
CA ASP A 42 -26.91 -19.49 22.05
C ASP A 42 -25.76 -19.74 23.04
N PRO A 43 -25.74 -19.05 24.20
CA PRO A 43 -24.72 -19.21 25.23
C PRO A 43 -24.51 -20.66 25.69
N LYS A 44 -25.57 -21.46 25.73
CA LYS A 44 -25.54 -22.84 26.24
C LYS A 44 -24.66 -23.75 25.39
N LEU A 45 -24.47 -23.40 24.12
CA LEU A 45 -23.67 -24.18 23.17
C LEU A 45 -22.18 -23.82 23.20
N LEU A 46 -21.77 -22.72 23.86
CA LEU A 46 -20.39 -22.23 23.82
C LEU A 46 -19.41 -23.28 24.37
N ARG A 47 -19.73 -23.86 25.53
CA ARG A 47 -18.94 -24.93 26.15
C ARG A 47 -19.00 -26.24 25.39
N THR A 48 -20.02 -26.46 24.56
CA THR A 48 -20.10 -27.63 23.69
C THR A 48 -19.14 -27.49 22.52
N LEU A 49 -19.17 -26.35 21.81
CA LEU A 49 -18.36 -26.08 20.61
C LEU A 49 -16.88 -25.87 20.94
N TYR A 50 -16.58 -25.15 22.03
CA TYR A 50 -15.22 -24.78 22.42
C TYR A 50 -14.76 -25.53 23.67
N ASN A 51 -15.02 -26.84 23.72
CA ASN A 51 -14.62 -27.65 24.86
C ASN A 51 -13.12 -27.99 24.88
N THR A 52 -12.73 -28.62 25.98
CA THR A 52 -11.38 -29.14 26.19
C THR A 52 -11.21 -30.60 25.73
N ARG A 53 -12.24 -31.29 25.25
CA ARG A 53 -12.12 -32.64 24.67
C ARG A 53 -11.52 -32.57 23.27
N GLY A 54 -11.98 -31.62 22.45
CA GLY A 54 -11.51 -31.41 21.08
C GLY A 54 -12.20 -32.32 20.05
N ASP A 55 -13.43 -32.74 20.34
CA ASP A 55 -14.36 -33.42 19.43
C ASP A 55 -14.84 -32.50 18.28
N TYR A 56 -14.88 -31.17 18.50
CA TYR A 56 -15.14 -30.17 17.45
C TYR A 56 -13.84 -29.63 16.84
N LEU A 57 -13.53 -30.04 15.61
CA LEU A 57 -12.32 -29.62 14.88
C LEU A 57 -12.48 -28.25 14.21
N LYS A 58 -11.37 -27.54 14.00
CA LYS A 58 -11.34 -26.32 13.18
C LYS A 58 -11.71 -26.63 11.72
N SER A 59 -12.47 -25.75 11.08
CA SER A 59 -12.85 -25.85 9.66
C SER A 59 -11.66 -25.52 8.74
N LYS A 60 -11.86 -25.65 7.42
CA LYS A 60 -10.89 -25.26 6.38
C LYS A 60 -10.61 -23.75 6.34
N PHE A 61 -11.46 -22.91 6.93
CA PHE A 61 -11.24 -21.46 7.04
C PHE A 61 -9.83 -21.13 7.54
N TYR A 62 -9.36 -21.88 8.53
CA TYR A 62 -8.05 -21.69 9.15
C TYR A 62 -6.88 -22.06 8.24
N ASP A 63 -7.10 -22.87 7.20
CA ASP A 63 -6.03 -23.27 6.28
C ASP A 63 -5.48 -22.03 5.54
N VAL A 64 -6.28 -21.00 5.29
CA VAL A 64 -5.85 -19.75 4.62
C VAL A 64 -4.78 -18.97 5.42
N ASN A 65 -4.67 -19.21 6.72
CA ASN A 65 -3.66 -18.58 7.59
C ASN A 65 -2.29 -19.31 7.54
N SER A 66 -2.11 -20.31 6.69
CA SER A 66 -0.80 -20.94 6.46
C SER A 66 0.00 -20.22 5.36
N ALA A 67 1.33 -20.33 5.44
CA ALA A 67 2.24 -19.75 4.45
C ALA A 67 2.69 -20.82 3.44
N LYS A 68 3.02 -20.42 2.23
CA LYS A 68 3.62 -21.31 1.23
C LYS A 68 5.08 -20.92 1.00
N VAL A 69 5.98 -21.86 1.23
CA VAL A 69 7.42 -21.70 1.02
C VAL A 69 7.88 -22.77 0.05
N GLY A 70 8.34 -22.35 -1.13
CA GLY A 70 8.63 -23.27 -2.24
C GLY A 70 7.38 -24.07 -2.65
N HIS A 71 7.49 -25.40 -2.59
CA HIS A 71 6.40 -26.33 -2.92
C HIS A 71 5.57 -26.77 -1.71
N GLU A 72 5.95 -26.36 -0.49
CA GLU A 72 5.32 -26.82 0.75
C GLU A 72 4.43 -25.75 1.39
N ILE A 73 3.39 -26.21 2.08
CA ILE A 73 2.49 -25.38 2.87
C ILE A 73 2.84 -25.57 4.35
N ILE A 74 3.28 -24.49 4.99
CA ILE A 74 3.70 -24.49 6.39
C ILE A 74 2.51 -24.07 7.26
N TYR A 75 1.99 -25.02 8.03
CA TYR A 75 0.96 -24.76 9.03
C TYR A 75 1.57 -24.29 10.34
N ASN A 76 0.95 -23.29 10.96
CA ASN A 76 1.32 -22.76 12.26
C ASN A 76 0.27 -23.18 13.32
N VAL A 77 0.51 -22.81 14.59
CA VAL A 77 -0.38 -23.15 15.72
C VAL A 77 -1.81 -22.61 15.56
N PHE A 78 -1.99 -21.53 14.79
CA PHE A 78 -3.30 -20.97 14.52
C PHE A 78 -4.02 -21.70 13.37
N SER A 79 -3.34 -21.95 12.25
CA SER A 79 -3.91 -22.59 11.05
C SER A 79 -4.13 -24.10 11.20
N THR A 80 -3.34 -24.78 12.04
CA THR A 80 -3.44 -26.24 12.16
C THR A 80 -4.81 -26.72 12.70
N ARG A 81 -5.48 -27.57 11.91
CA ARG A 81 -6.78 -28.16 12.28
C ARG A 81 -6.65 -29.40 13.14
N SER A 82 -5.50 -30.07 13.11
CA SER A 82 -5.22 -31.27 13.91
C SER A 82 -4.97 -30.92 15.37
N ASN A 83 -5.72 -31.53 16.29
CA ASN A 83 -5.49 -31.36 17.73
C ASN A 83 -4.18 -31.99 18.18
N LYS A 84 -3.75 -33.09 17.54
CA LYS A 84 -2.46 -33.73 17.83
C LYS A 84 -1.30 -32.83 17.41
N ALA A 85 -1.33 -32.29 16.19
CA ALA A 85 -0.29 -31.38 15.69
C ALA A 85 -0.21 -30.09 16.51
N HIS A 86 -1.36 -29.52 16.87
CA HIS A 86 -1.42 -28.36 17.76
C HIS A 86 -0.80 -28.63 19.13
N ALA A 87 -1.18 -29.75 19.77
CA ALA A 87 -0.64 -30.10 21.08
C ALA A 87 0.87 -30.34 21.01
N HIS A 88 1.36 -30.95 19.93
CA HIS A 88 2.78 -31.14 19.66
C HIS A 88 3.52 -29.81 19.55
N ALA A 89 3.03 -28.89 18.72
CA ALA A 89 3.68 -27.59 18.48
C ALA A 89 3.65 -26.65 19.70
N ILE A 90 2.57 -26.66 20.50
CA ILE A 90 2.45 -25.76 21.67
C ILE A 90 3.23 -26.27 22.89
N ARG A 91 3.29 -27.58 23.10
CA ARG A 91 3.90 -28.18 24.30
C ARG A 91 5.30 -27.62 24.65
N PRO A 92 6.26 -27.49 23.72
CA PRO A 92 7.61 -27.00 24.05
C PRO A 92 7.65 -25.52 24.41
N VAL A 93 6.81 -24.69 23.77
CA VAL A 93 6.86 -23.22 23.87
C VAL A 93 5.89 -22.66 24.91
N ARG A 94 4.89 -23.42 25.36
CA ARG A 94 3.83 -22.96 26.29
C ARG A 94 4.37 -22.26 27.54
N LYS A 95 5.49 -22.73 28.08
CA LYS A 95 6.14 -22.16 29.28
C LYS A 95 6.63 -20.72 29.07
N LEU A 96 6.94 -20.34 27.82
CA LEU A 96 7.45 -19.00 27.49
C LEU A 96 6.36 -17.93 27.57
N PHE A 97 5.09 -18.34 27.37
CA PHE A 97 3.94 -17.46 27.38
C PHE A 97 3.20 -17.41 28.73
N THR A 98 3.74 -18.04 29.78
CA THR A 98 3.16 -17.89 31.12
C THR A 98 3.53 -16.54 31.70
N LEU A 99 2.62 -15.94 32.48
CA LEU A 99 2.86 -14.66 33.13
C LEU A 99 4.18 -14.65 33.93
N SER A 100 4.49 -15.73 34.65
CA SER A 100 5.75 -15.88 35.38
C SER A 100 7.02 -15.83 34.52
N SER A 101 6.94 -16.23 33.26
CA SER A 101 8.06 -16.12 32.31
C SER A 101 8.14 -14.72 31.72
N LEU A 102 6.98 -14.15 31.37
CA LEU A 102 6.86 -12.82 30.75
C LEU A 102 7.23 -11.67 31.70
N LEU A 103 7.03 -11.83 33.01
CA LEU A 103 7.50 -10.85 33.99
C LEU A 103 9.03 -10.68 33.96
N LYS A 104 9.79 -11.65 33.45
CA LYS A 104 11.25 -11.51 33.27
C LYS A 104 11.61 -10.60 32.10
N THR A 105 10.73 -10.47 31.11
CA THR A 105 10.89 -9.61 29.93
C THR A 105 10.26 -8.23 30.13
N GLU A 106 9.67 -7.98 31.30
CA GLU A 106 9.04 -6.71 31.68
C GLU A 106 9.91 -5.45 31.41
N PRO A 107 11.24 -5.46 31.64
CA PRO A 107 12.11 -4.31 31.32
C PRO A 107 12.18 -3.94 29.83
N LEU A 108 11.94 -4.90 28.92
CA LEU A 108 11.88 -4.63 27.48
C LEU A 108 10.63 -3.82 27.12
N ILE A 109 9.53 -4.10 27.82
CA ILE A 109 8.28 -3.34 27.69
C ILE A 109 8.50 -1.93 28.26
N ASP A 110 9.15 -1.80 29.43
CA ASP A 110 9.48 -0.50 30.02
C ASP A 110 10.29 0.39 29.10
N THR A 111 11.30 -0.20 28.45
CA THR A 111 12.14 0.51 27.47
C THR A 111 11.29 1.04 26.30
N THR A 112 10.29 0.28 25.86
CA THR A 112 9.41 0.68 24.75
C THR A 112 8.39 1.73 25.19
N ILE A 113 7.87 1.63 26.42
CA ILE A 113 7.00 2.66 27.00
C ILE A 113 7.77 3.98 27.08
N GLN A 114 9.01 3.96 27.58
CA GLN A 114 9.86 5.15 27.64
C GLN A 114 10.13 5.73 26.25
N ALA A 115 10.36 4.89 25.24
CA ALA A 115 10.51 5.35 23.85
C ALA A 115 9.23 6.03 23.34
N LEU A 116 8.05 5.44 23.59
CA LEU A 116 6.77 6.05 23.26
C LEU A 116 6.59 7.41 23.94
N LEU A 117 6.77 7.48 25.27
CA LEU A 117 6.64 8.74 26.02
C LEU A 117 7.62 9.79 25.49
N SER A 118 8.88 9.42 25.27
CA SER A 118 9.90 10.32 24.73
C SER A 118 9.48 10.88 23.36
N LYS A 119 8.89 10.06 22.49
CA LYS A 119 8.40 10.49 21.17
C LYS A 119 7.15 11.35 21.28
N LEU A 120 6.24 11.04 22.21
CA LEU A 120 5.06 11.88 22.46
C LEU A 120 5.47 13.25 23.01
N ASP A 121 6.40 13.28 23.97
CA ASP A 121 6.94 14.50 24.55
C ASP A 121 7.64 15.35 23.50
N SER A 122 8.61 14.76 22.80
CA SER A 122 9.44 15.48 21.83
C SER A 122 8.68 15.92 20.59
N ASN A 123 7.56 15.29 20.23
CA ASN A 123 6.77 15.69 19.06
C ASN A 123 5.58 16.58 19.42
N PHE A 124 4.82 16.24 20.46
CA PHE A 124 3.48 16.81 20.72
C PHE A 124 3.37 17.63 22.00
N VAL A 125 4.31 17.49 22.94
CA VAL A 125 4.32 18.30 24.17
C VAL A 125 5.30 19.47 24.06
N LEU A 126 6.55 19.17 23.76
CA LEU A 126 7.67 20.12 23.68
C LEU A 126 8.12 20.42 22.25
N GLY A 127 7.61 19.65 21.28
CA GLY A 127 8.08 19.64 19.90
C GLY A 127 7.42 20.61 18.94
N GLU A 128 7.74 20.44 17.65
CA GLU A 128 7.18 21.23 16.54
C GLU A 128 5.66 21.02 16.33
N ASN A 129 5.09 19.96 16.91
CA ASN A 129 3.65 19.70 16.92
C ASN A 129 2.98 20.02 18.27
N ALA A 130 3.65 20.77 19.15
CA ALA A 130 3.04 21.27 20.38
C ALA A 130 1.71 21.99 20.08
N GLY A 131 0.66 21.60 20.80
CA GLY A 131 -0.70 22.12 20.63
C GLY A 131 -1.49 21.54 19.45
N LYS A 132 -0.91 20.63 18.65
CA LYS A 132 -1.62 19.89 17.60
C LYS A 132 -2.15 18.55 18.12
N THR A 133 -3.16 18.01 17.45
CA THR A 133 -3.73 16.70 17.78
C THR A 133 -2.73 15.58 17.47
N CYS A 134 -2.48 14.71 18.45
CA CYS A 134 -1.75 13.46 18.28
C CYS A 134 -2.69 12.35 17.77
N LYS A 135 -2.29 11.64 16.71
CA LYS A 135 -3.01 10.48 16.19
C LYS A 135 -2.63 9.22 16.97
N MET A 136 -3.27 9.02 18.11
CA MET A 136 -2.99 7.84 18.95
C MET A 136 -3.33 6.52 18.25
N ASP A 137 -4.16 6.55 17.21
CA ASP A 137 -4.45 5.44 16.30
C ASP A 137 -3.26 5.03 15.41
N ASP A 138 -2.22 5.87 15.28
CA ASP A 138 -0.94 5.51 14.65
C ASP A 138 0.10 5.07 15.71
N TRP A 139 0.24 5.87 16.78
CA TRP A 139 1.30 5.66 17.77
C TRP A 139 1.15 4.41 18.65
N LEU A 140 -0.09 3.99 18.93
CA LEU A 140 -0.34 2.77 19.72
C LEU A 140 -0.03 1.48 18.95
N PRO A 141 -0.42 1.33 17.66
CA PRO A 141 0.10 0.26 16.82
C PRO A 141 1.62 0.27 16.67
N PHE A 142 2.26 1.44 16.50
CA PHE A 142 3.73 1.53 16.48
C PHE A 142 4.35 0.96 17.76
N PHE A 143 3.78 1.31 18.91
CA PHE A 143 4.19 0.77 20.20
C PHE A 143 4.03 -0.76 20.27
N ALA A 144 2.86 -1.31 19.92
CA ALA A 144 2.61 -2.74 20.00
C ALA A 144 3.57 -3.55 19.10
N TRP A 145 3.84 -3.06 17.89
CA TRP A 145 4.80 -3.67 16.97
C TRP A 145 6.25 -3.58 17.47
N ASP A 146 6.65 -2.49 18.12
CA ASP A 146 7.99 -2.38 18.71
C ASP A 146 8.15 -3.26 19.95
N VAL A 147 7.11 -3.43 20.77
CA VAL A 147 7.12 -4.37 21.91
C VAL A 147 7.29 -5.79 21.41
N ILE A 148 6.47 -6.24 20.46
CA ILE A 148 6.57 -7.61 19.95
C ILE A 148 7.90 -7.84 19.22
N GLY A 149 8.44 -6.82 18.54
CA GLY A 149 9.79 -6.84 17.98
C GLY A 149 10.84 -7.14 19.05
N ARG A 150 10.83 -6.40 20.17
CA ARG A 150 11.80 -6.62 21.26
C ARG A 150 11.64 -7.97 21.93
N LEU A 151 10.40 -8.41 22.19
CA LEU A 151 10.15 -9.71 22.79
C LEU A 151 10.58 -10.86 21.87
N THR A 152 10.37 -10.70 20.57
CA THR A 152 10.62 -11.76 19.58
C THR A 152 12.08 -11.80 19.13
N PHE A 153 12.67 -10.66 18.78
CA PHE A 153 13.97 -10.54 18.12
C PHE A 153 15.04 -9.84 18.97
N GLY A 154 14.71 -9.40 20.19
CA GLY A 154 15.64 -8.67 21.06
C GLY A 154 15.82 -7.19 20.69
N ALA A 155 15.18 -6.70 19.62
CA ALA A 155 15.29 -5.33 19.13
C ALA A 155 13.91 -4.79 18.66
N PRO A 156 13.65 -3.48 18.75
CA PRO A 156 12.40 -2.90 18.23
C PRO A 156 12.34 -3.02 16.70
N MET A 157 11.14 -2.90 16.14
CA MET A 157 10.97 -2.83 14.68
C MET A 157 11.38 -1.45 14.14
N GLY A 158 11.31 -0.42 14.99
CA GLY A 158 11.74 0.94 14.70
C GLY A 158 10.61 1.90 14.36
N TYR A 159 9.35 1.51 14.58
CA TYR A 159 8.19 2.34 14.20
C TYR A 159 8.03 3.56 15.10
N LEU A 160 8.28 3.44 16.40
CA LEU A 160 8.28 4.59 17.31
C LEU A 160 9.40 5.57 16.94
N ASP A 161 10.57 5.06 16.56
CA ASP A 161 11.71 5.90 16.23
C ASP A 161 11.48 6.74 14.97
N ASN A 162 10.90 6.14 13.94
CA ASN A 162 10.58 6.80 12.68
C ASN A 162 9.25 7.58 12.71
N GLY A 163 8.36 7.30 13.68
CA GLY A 163 7.03 7.90 13.75
C GLY A 163 6.13 7.56 12.56
N CYS A 164 6.43 6.47 11.85
CA CYS A 164 5.67 6.00 10.70
C CYS A 164 5.98 4.51 10.38
N ASP A 165 5.09 3.86 9.62
CA ASP A 165 5.30 2.54 9.00
C ASP A 165 6.27 2.66 7.80
N PHE A 166 7.55 2.90 8.10
CA PHE A 166 8.57 3.27 7.12
C PHE A 166 8.89 2.15 6.09
N ASP A 167 8.64 0.89 6.45
CA ASP A 167 8.89 -0.29 5.60
C ASP A 167 7.60 -0.90 5.03
N GLY A 168 6.43 -0.41 5.43
CA GLY A 168 5.12 -0.89 4.97
C GLY A 168 4.68 -2.23 5.57
N SER A 169 5.40 -2.75 6.57
CA SER A 169 5.12 -4.07 7.16
C SER A 169 3.82 -4.08 7.96
N GLN A 170 3.46 -2.99 8.67
CA GLN A 170 2.19 -2.92 9.40
C GLN A 170 1.00 -2.92 8.44
N ARG A 171 1.09 -2.10 7.37
CA ARG A 171 0.10 -2.09 6.30
C ARG A 171 -0.05 -3.47 5.65
N SER A 172 1.06 -4.14 5.35
CA SER A 172 1.06 -5.50 4.78
C SER A 172 0.41 -6.52 5.74
N GLY A 173 0.66 -6.41 7.05
CA GLY A 173 0.00 -7.22 8.09
C GLY A 173 -1.52 -7.03 8.08
N THR A 174 -1.97 -5.78 8.06
CA THR A 174 -3.39 -5.43 7.96
C THR A 174 -4.04 -5.99 6.68
N GLU A 175 -3.41 -5.80 5.51
CA GLU A 175 -3.89 -6.34 4.23
C GLU A 175 -3.96 -7.88 4.23
N THR A 176 -3.03 -8.54 4.92
CA THR A 176 -3.01 -10.00 5.11
C THR A 176 -4.22 -10.47 5.94
N PHE A 177 -4.61 -9.75 6.99
CA PHE A 177 -5.81 -10.08 7.76
C PHE A 177 -7.11 -9.87 6.96
N PHE A 178 -7.18 -8.84 6.10
CA PHE A 178 -8.31 -8.67 5.19
C PHE A 178 -8.41 -9.83 4.18
N TYR A 179 -7.28 -10.26 3.61
CA TYR A 179 -7.22 -11.44 2.75
C TYR A 179 -7.72 -12.69 3.49
N PHE A 180 -7.21 -12.93 4.70
CA PHE A 180 -7.63 -14.06 5.54
C PHE A 180 -9.14 -14.04 5.84
N ALA A 181 -9.68 -12.91 6.25
CA ALA A 181 -11.11 -12.77 6.56
C ALA A 181 -12.01 -13.06 5.34
N CYS A 182 -11.64 -12.54 4.16
CA CYS A 182 -12.43 -12.69 2.94
C CYS A 182 -12.26 -14.07 2.31
N VAL A 183 -11.01 -14.50 2.05
CA VAL A 183 -10.70 -15.76 1.35
C VAL A 183 -10.92 -16.97 2.26
N GLY A 184 -10.84 -16.80 3.58
CA GLY A 184 -11.22 -17.84 4.54
C GLY A 184 -12.66 -18.34 4.36
N GLN A 185 -13.57 -17.51 3.84
CA GLN A 185 -14.95 -17.93 3.56
C GLN A 185 -15.05 -18.87 2.35
N ILE A 186 -14.03 -18.91 1.50
CA ILE A 186 -13.91 -19.80 0.34
C ILE A 186 -12.47 -20.36 0.29
N PRO A 187 -12.09 -21.26 1.21
CA PRO A 187 -10.69 -21.69 1.37
C PRO A 187 -10.06 -22.27 0.09
N GLU A 188 -10.87 -22.90 -0.76
CA GLU A 188 -10.44 -23.42 -2.05
C GLU A 188 -9.86 -22.34 -2.96
N LEU A 189 -10.32 -21.09 -2.85
CA LEU A 189 -9.82 -19.95 -3.62
C LEU A 189 -8.36 -19.62 -3.30
N ASP A 190 -7.90 -19.92 -2.09
CA ASP A 190 -6.52 -19.67 -1.65
C ASP A 190 -5.49 -20.46 -2.49
N TYR A 191 -5.85 -21.66 -2.94
CA TYR A 191 -5.01 -22.47 -3.84
C TYR A 191 -4.91 -21.89 -5.25
N PHE A 192 -5.86 -21.06 -5.67
CA PHE A 192 -5.78 -20.33 -6.94
C PHE A 192 -5.07 -18.98 -6.79
N LEU A 193 -5.08 -18.41 -5.58
CA LEU A 193 -4.51 -17.11 -5.23
C LEU A 193 -3.13 -17.25 -4.58
N ALA A 194 -3.04 -17.13 -3.25
CA ALA A 194 -1.76 -17.03 -2.55
C ALA A 194 -0.93 -18.33 -2.61
N LYS A 195 -1.57 -19.50 -2.67
CA LYS A 195 -0.91 -20.81 -2.66
C LYS A 195 -0.77 -21.47 -4.04
N ASN A 196 -1.04 -20.72 -5.10
CA ASN A 196 -0.94 -21.20 -6.47
C ASN A 196 0.45 -21.81 -6.79
N PRO A 197 0.51 -23.02 -7.38
CA PRO A 197 1.77 -23.72 -7.69
C PRO A 197 2.63 -23.08 -8.78
N VAL A 198 2.08 -22.18 -9.60
CA VAL A 198 2.78 -21.59 -10.75
C VAL A 198 3.21 -20.16 -10.46
N CYS A 199 2.28 -19.29 -10.10
CA CYS A 199 2.60 -17.94 -9.64
C CYS A 199 1.56 -17.46 -8.63
N ARG A 200 2.01 -16.72 -7.61
CA ARG A 200 1.14 -16.13 -6.60
C ARG A 200 0.27 -15.02 -7.23
N ILE A 201 -1.03 -15.05 -6.98
CA ILE A 201 -1.99 -14.06 -7.47
C ILE A 201 -2.74 -13.44 -6.28
N GLY A 202 -2.88 -12.12 -6.25
CA GLY A 202 -3.70 -11.42 -5.24
C GLY A 202 -2.91 -10.59 -4.20
N PRO A 203 -3.61 -9.97 -3.24
CA PRO A 203 -3.04 -9.06 -2.23
C PRO A 203 -2.09 -9.80 -1.27
N PRO A 204 -1.23 -9.09 -0.49
CA PRO A 204 -0.35 -9.66 0.54
C PRO A 204 -0.98 -10.81 1.32
N ALA A 205 -0.25 -11.91 1.42
CA ALA A 205 -0.60 -13.08 2.21
C ALA A 205 0.55 -13.34 3.19
N PHE A 206 0.46 -14.39 4.01
CA PHE A 206 1.42 -14.69 5.08
C PHE A 206 2.88 -14.95 4.62
N ASN A 207 3.17 -14.94 3.32
CA ASN A 207 4.52 -15.14 2.77
C ASN A 207 5.47 -13.97 3.07
N GLY A 208 5.01 -12.72 3.10
CA GLY A 208 5.87 -11.55 3.39
C GLY A 208 6.47 -11.60 4.81
N PRO A 209 5.61 -11.70 5.84
CA PRO A 209 6.04 -11.94 7.22
C PRO A 209 6.88 -13.21 7.39
N ALA A 210 6.62 -14.26 6.60
CA ALA A 210 7.43 -15.47 6.61
C ALA A 210 8.87 -15.23 6.15
N ILE A 211 9.06 -14.43 5.09
CA ILE A 211 10.39 -14.05 4.58
C ILE A 211 11.15 -13.25 5.65
N LEU A 212 10.50 -12.25 6.26
CA LEU A 212 11.11 -11.47 7.34
C LEU A 212 11.57 -12.36 8.50
N CYS A 213 10.70 -13.27 8.97
CA CYS A 213 11.05 -14.18 10.06
C CYS A 213 12.18 -15.13 9.68
N ALA A 214 12.17 -15.65 8.44
CA ALA A 214 13.24 -16.51 7.94
C ALA A 214 14.59 -15.78 7.84
N GLN A 215 14.59 -14.50 7.42
CA GLN A 215 15.78 -13.65 7.41
C GLN A 215 16.35 -13.47 8.82
N ARG A 216 15.51 -13.16 9.81
CA ARG A 216 15.93 -13.02 11.22
C ARG A 216 16.52 -14.32 11.79
N VAL A 217 15.94 -15.46 11.44
CA VAL A 217 16.49 -16.78 11.82
C VAL A 217 17.88 -16.98 11.19
N ALA A 218 18.05 -16.65 9.91
CA ALA A 218 19.32 -16.79 9.20
C ALA A 218 20.41 -15.87 9.77
N GLU A 219 20.07 -14.61 10.06
CA GLU A 219 20.97 -13.65 10.74
C GLU A 219 21.46 -14.21 12.08
N ARG A 220 20.53 -14.70 12.91
CA ARG A 220 20.87 -15.26 14.23
C ARG A 220 21.72 -16.53 14.13
N GLN A 221 21.46 -17.36 13.13
CA GLN A 221 22.26 -18.56 12.89
C GLN A 221 23.71 -18.19 12.50
N GLN A 222 23.88 -17.17 11.65
CA GLN A 222 25.19 -16.66 11.26
C GLN A 222 25.96 -16.04 12.44
N GLU A 223 25.28 -15.29 13.31
CA GLU A 223 25.87 -14.74 14.54
C GLU A 223 26.40 -15.87 15.44
N PHE A 224 25.61 -16.93 15.64
CA PHE A 224 26.00 -18.07 16.46
C PHE A 224 27.23 -18.81 15.90
N GLU A 225 27.29 -18.99 14.57
CA GLU A 225 28.43 -19.62 13.89
C GLU A 225 29.71 -18.80 13.97
N THR A 226 29.59 -17.47 13.98
CA THR A 226 30.73 -16.54 14.02
C THR A 226 31.26 -16.33 15.43
N GLU A 227 30.37 -16.17 16.43
CA GLU A 227 30.74 -15.76 17.79
C GLU A 227 30.72 -16.91 18.82
N GLY A 228 30.15 -18.06 18.48
CA GLY A 228 30.19 -19.28 19.29
C GLY A 228 29.39 -19.23 20.60
N LYS A 229 28.53 -18.21 20.82
CA LYS A 229 27.68 -18.10 22.02
C LYS A 229 26.30 -17.53 21.69
N ALA A 230 25.28 -18.09 22.34
CA ALA A 230 23.95 -17.50 22.41
C ALA A 230 23.95 -16.38 23.46
N ALA A 231 23.96 -15.12 23.04
CA ALA A 231 23.97 -13.95 23.93
C ALA A 231 22.58 -13.35 24.18
N HIS A 232 21.59 -13.70 23.36
CA HIS A 232 20.28 -13.04 23.34
C HIS A 232 19.29 -13.67 24.33
N LYS A 233 18.42 -12.84 24.93
CA LYS A 233 17.35 -13.25 25.84
C LYS A 233 15.99 -12.87 25.25
N ASP A 234 15.67 -13.46 24.10
CA ASP A 234 14.46 -13.23 23.32
C ASP A 234 13.78 -14.56 22.91
N MET A 235 12.55 -14.47 22.39
CA MET A 235 11.78 -15.66 22.02
C MET A 235 12.37 -16.39 20.80
N LEU A 236 13.04 -15.68 19.88
CA LEU A 236 13.75 -16.31 18.76
C LEU A 236 14.83 -17.26 19.28
N GLU A 237 15.66 -16.82 20.23
CA GLU A 237 16.68 -17.68 20.85
C GLU A 237 16.05 -18.85 21.61
N ASP A 238 14.93 -18.63 22.31
CA ASP A 238 14.22 -19.71 22.99
C ASP A 238 13.69 -20.76 21.99
N PHE A 239 13.16 -20.34 20.83
CA PHE A 239 12.69 -21.24 19.77
C PHE A 239 13.84 -21.99 19.11
N MET A 240 14.94 -21.29 18.78
CA MET A 240 16.14 -21.92 18.21
C MET A 240 16.79 -22.89 19.20
N ARG A 241 16.80 -22.59 20.50
CA ARG A 241 17.29 -23.53 21.52
C ARG A 241 16.45 -24.80 21.57
N ILE A 242 15.12 -24.68 21.53
CA ILE A 242 14.21 -25.84 21.48
C ILE A 242 14.47 -26.67 20.21
N ASN A 243 14.65 -26.02 19.05
CA ASN A 243 15.00 -26.68 17.80
C ASN A 243 16.33 -27.43 17.90
N ARG A 244 17.37 -26.86 18.52
CA ARG A 244 18.66 -27.53 18.72
C ARG A 244 18.60 -28.69 19.72
N GLU A 245 17.82 -28.55 20.79
CA GLU A 245 17.64 -29.60 21.81
C GLU A 245 16.83 -30.78 21.28
N ASP A 246 15.78 -30.52 20.50
CA ASP A 246 14.93 -31.54 19.89
C ASP A 246 14.32 -31.09 18.55
N PRO A 247 15.02 -31.32 17.42
CA PRO A 247 14.52 -30.99 16.08
C PRO A 247 13.27 -31.76 15.68
N THR A 248 12.95 -32.87 16.36
CA THR A 248 11.72 -33.64 16.08
C THR A 248 10.48 -32.96 16.64
N ILE A 249 10.65 -32.10 17.65
CA ILE A 249 9.60 -31.32 18.29
C ILE A 249 9.41 -29.97 17.59
N MET A 250 10.50 -29.32 17.19
CA MET A 250 10.48 -28.00 16.55
C MET A 250 11.51 -27.94 15.42
N ASP A 251 11.08 -28.21 14.19
CA ASP A 251 11.92 -28.04 13.00
C ASP A 251 12.04 -26.56 12.59
N ASP A 252 12.88 -26.28 11.59
CA ASP A 252 13.16 -24.90 11.14
C ASP A 252 11.90 -24.20 10.63
N ASN A 253 11.00 -24.93 9.98
CA ASN A 253 9.72 -24.42 9.50
C ASN A 253 8.78 -24.07 10.67
N ALA A 254 8.81 -24.84 11.76
CA ALA A 254 8.06 -24.59 12.98
C ALA A 254 8.59 -23.37 13.74
N VAL A 255 9.92 -23.11 13.69
CA VAL A 255 10.50 -21.85 14.21
C VAL A 255 9.95 -20.66 13.44
N VAL A 256 10.05 -20.66 12.11
CA VAL A 256 9.51 -19.58 11.26
C VAL A 256 8.00 -19.42 11.47
N GLY A 257 7.26 -20.53 11.52
CA GLY A 257 5.81 -20.53 11.77
C GLY A 257 5.40 -19.93 13.12
N ALA A 258 6.18 -20.16 14.18
CA ALA A 258 5.96 -19.56 15.48
C ALA A 258 6.22 -18.05 15.48
N LEU A 259 7.30 -17.60 14.80
CA LEU A 259 7.67 -16.19 14.68
C LEU A 259 6.62 -15.38 13.91
N ILE A 260 6.11 -15.90 12.78
CA ILE A 260 5.05 -15.24 11.99
C ILE A 260 3.82 -14.95 12.86
N VAL A 261 3.38 -15.96 13.61
CA VAL A 261 2.20 -15.84 14.48
C VAL A 261 2.48 -14.86 15.62
N ASN A 262 3.68 -14.87 16.21
CA ASN A 262 4.04 -13.91 17.25
C ASN A 262 3.96 -12.47 16.75
N VAL A 263 4.64 -12.14 15.64
CA VAL A 263 4.73 -10.77 15.13
C VAL A 263 3.37 -10.24 14.71
N LEU A 264 2.62 -10.99 13.88
CA LEU A 264 1.34 -10.50 13.35
C LEU A 264 0.22 -10.51 14.40
N ALA A 265 0.13 -11.56 15.23
CA ALA A 265 -0.91 -11.61 16.24
C ALA A 265 -0.63 -10.59 17.36
N GLY A 266 0.63 -10.41 17.75
CA GLY A 266 1.02 -9.50 18.84
C GLY A 266 0.95 -8.02 18.45
N GLY A 267 1.35 -7.65 17.23
CA GLY A 267 1.36 -6.26 16.79
C GLY A 267 -0.04 -5.66 16.60
N ASP A 268 -0.79 -6.19 15.63
CA ASP A 268 -2.06 -5.58 15.21
C ASP A 268 -3.18 -5.75 16.26
N THR A 269 -3.36 -6.95 16.83
CA THR A 269 -4.50 -7.21 17.72
C THR A 269 -4.37 -6.53 19.08
N THR A 270 -3.16 -6.40 19.62
CA THR A 270 -2.92 -5.57 20.82
C THR A 270 -3.13 -4.10 20.47
N GLY A 271 -2.60 -3.60 19.35
CA GLY A 271 -2.81 -2.21 18.91
C GLY A 271 -4.29 -1.81 18.90
N ILE A 272 -5.16 -2.68 18.38
CA ILE A 272 -6.63 -2.50 18.41
C ILE A 272 -7.17 -2.34 19.84
N LEU A 273 -6.74 -3.20 20.78
CA LEU A 273 -7.17 -3.12 22.17
C LEU A 273 -6.71 -1.82 22.84
N LEU A 274 -5.46 -1.39 22.60
CA LEU A 274 -4.94 -0.12 23.14
C LEU A 274 -5.79 1.07 22.64
N CYS A 275 -6.10 1.11 21.35
CA CYS A 275 -6.94 2.14 20.76
C CYS A 275 -8.37 2.11 21.33
N ALA A 276 -8.95 0.92 21.50
CA ALA A 276 -10.29 0.76 22.07
C ALA A 276 -10.37 1.31 23.50
N ILE A 277 -9.37 1.03 24.34
CA ILE A 277 -9.31 1.55 25.72
C ILE A 277 -9.30 3.07 25.72
N ILE A 278 -8.39 3.71 24.98
CA ILE A 278 -8.34 5.17 24.89
C ILE A 278 -9.66 5.74 24.37
N TYR A 279 -10.22 5.17 23.31
CA TYR A 279 -11.47 5.64 22.72
C TYR A 279 -12.63 5.62 23.73
N TYR A 280 -12.89 4.48 24.37
CA TYR A 280 -14.03 4.35 25.29
C TYR A 280 -13.85 5.17 26.57
N VAL A 281 -12.64 5.22 27.12
CA VAL A 281 -12.32 6.02 28.30
C VAL A 281 -12.50 7.51 28.01
N LEU A 282 -11.98 8.02 26.89
CA LEU A 282 -12.07 9.45 26.57
C LEU A 282 -13.47 9.86 26.07
N LYS A 283 -14.25 8.91 25.56
CA LYS A 283 -15.65 9.12 25.14
C LYS A 283 -16.57 9.36 26.33
N ASP A 284 -16.36 8.67 27.45
CA ASP A 284 -17.17 8.81 28.66
C ASP A 284 -16.38 9.54 29.77
N GLN A 285 -16.76 10.80 30.01
CA GLN A 285 -16.11 11.64 31.03
C GLN A 285 -16.36 11.13 32.47
N GLY A 286 -17.43 10.36 32.70
CA GLY A 286 -17.67 9.68 33.96
C GLY A 286 -16.63 8.59 34.22
N VAL A 287 -16.40 7.74 33.21
CA VAL A 287 -15.37 6.69 33.28
C VAL A 287 -13.97 7.30 33.40
N TYR A 288 -13.65 8.31 32.60
CA TYR A 288 -12.35 9.00 32.68
C TYR A 288 -12.07 9.51 34.10
N ARG A 289 -13.04 10.21 34.73
CA ARG A 289 -12.86 10.73 36.09
C ARG A 289 -12.61 9.63 37.12
N LYS A 290 -13.43 8.57 37.13
CA LYS A 290 -13.27 7.46 38.08
C LYS A 290 -11.94 6.74 37.89
N LEU A 291 -11.51 6.55 36.65
CA LEU A 291 -10.20 5.99 36.34
C LEU A 291 -9.08 6.87 36.89
N MET A 292 -9.13 8.18 36.65
CA MET A 292 -8.12 9.10 37.18
C MET A 292 -8.13 9.16 38.71
N GLU A 293 -9.30 9.15 39.36
CA GLU A 293 -9.42 9.09 40.82
C GLU A 293 -8.73 7.85 41.42
N GLU A 294 -8.90 6.68 40.80
CA GLU A 294 -8.21 5.45 41.22
C GLU A 294 -6.70 5.55 41.01
N LEU A 295 -6.27 6.05 39.85
CA LEU A 295 -4.85 6.19 39.50
C LEU A 295 -4.13 7.20 40.41
N ASP A 296 -4.77 8.33 40.72
CA ASP A 296 -4.24 9.37 41.62
C ASP A 296 -4.12 8.86 43.06
N ALA A 297 -5.04 8.01 43.51
CA ALA A 297 -5.02 7.41 44.84
C ALA A 297 -3.92 6.34 45.02
N ALA A 298 -3.50 5.68 43.93
CA ALA A 298 -2.67 4.48 43.99
C ALA A 298 -1.16 4.71 44.19
N THR A 299 -0.67 5.96 44.22
CA THR A 299 0.76 6.33 44.38
C THR A 299 1.70 5.45 43.54
N LEU A 300 1.65 5.62 42.22
CA LEU A 300 2.33 4.78 41.25
C LEU A 300 3.65 5.42 40.75
N THR A 301 4.65 4.60 40.43
CA THR A 301 5.90 5.04 39.79
C THR A 301 5.87 4.69 38.31
N CYS A 302 6.25 5.62 37.44
CA CYS A 302 6.27 5.42 35.98
C CYS A 302 7.67 4.99 35.48
N PRO A 303 7.76 4.09 34.48
CA PRO A 303 6.67 3.28 33.93
C PRO A 303 6.06 2.33 34.98
N VAL A 304 4.74 2.19 34.96
CA VAL A 304 4.01 1.44 35.99
C VAL A 304 4.29 -0.05 35.85
N SER A 305 4.72 -0.70 36.93
CA SER A 305 4.94 -2.15 36.95
C SER A 305 3.62 -2.93 36.92
N TYR A 306 3.63 -4.10 36.31
CA TYR A 306 2.43 -4.93 36.21
C TYR A 306 1.84 -5.30 37.58
N ALA A 307 2.71 -5.62 38.55
CA ALA A 307 2.30 -5.95 39.93
C ALA A 307 1.56 -4.79 40.64
N SER A 308 1.80 -3.54 40.23
CA SER A 308 1.05 -2.38 40.73
C SER A 308 -0.29 -2.25 40.04
N THR A 309 -0.37 -2.54 38.73
CA THR A 309 -1.62 -2.48 37.96
C THR A 309 -2.68 -3.49 38.42
N GLU A 310 -2.27 -4.66 38.93
CA GLU A 310 -3.20 -5.68 39.46
C GLU A 310 -3.99 -5.23 40.70
N LYS A 311 -3.55 -4.14 41.35
CA LYS A 311 -4.21 -3.57 42.53
C LYS A 311 -5.27 -2.52 42.18
N LEU A 312 -5.50 -2.28 40.88
CA LEU A 312 -6.39 -1.24 40.36
C LEU A 312 -7.68 -1.90 39.81
N PRO A 313 -8.69 -2.17 40.67
CA PRO A 313 -9.89 -2.88 40.24
C PRO A 313 -10.71 -2.15 39.17
N TYR A 314 -10.79 -0.82 39.20
CA TYR A 314 -11.54 -0.05 38.21
C TYR A 314 -10.82 -0.02 36.86
N PHE A 315 -9.49 0.15 36.85
CA PHE A 315 -8.69 0.03 35.65
C PHE A 315 -8.80 -1.37 35.01
N ASP A 316 -8.68 -2.43 35.80
CA ASP A 316 -8.87 -3.82 35.32
C ASP A 316 -10.27 -4.02 34.72
N ALA A 317 -11.30 -3.42 35.33
CA ALA A 317 -12.66 -3.40 34.80
C ALA A 317 -12.78 -2.64 33.47
N VAL A 318 -12.12 -1.49 33.33
CA VAL A 318 -12.06 -0.69 32.08
C VAL A 318 -11.44 -1.51 30.95
N VAL A 319 -10.31 -2.18 31.19
CA VAL A 319 -9.63 -2.98 30.16
C VAL A 319 -10.50 -4.15 29.72
N LYS A 320 -11.14 -4.86 30.67
CA LYS A 320 -12.06 -5.97 30.34
C LYS A 320 -13.28 -5.50 29.56
N GLU A 321 -13.87 -4.37 29.94
CA GLU A 321 -15.03 -3.84 29.24
C GLU A 321 -14.67 -3.34 27.84
N ALA A 322 -13.48 -2.73 27.66
CA ALA A 322 -13.02 -2.29 26.35
C ALA A 322 -12.78 -3.49 25.42
N ALA A 323 -12.15 -4.54 25.94
CA ALA A 323 -11.93 -5.78 25.21
C ALA A 323 -13.25 -6.50 24.86
N ARG A 324 -14.25 -6.45 25.75
CA ARG A 324 -15.60 -6.98 25.49
C ARG A 324 -16.31 -6.19 24.39
N MET A 325 -16.30 -4.87 24.50
CA MET A 325 -16.98 -3.96 23.58
C MET A 325 -16.32 -3.92 22.20
N HIS A 326 -15.01 -4.12 22.13
CA HIS A 326 -14.26 -4.12 20.88
C HIS A 326 -13.20 -5.23 20.88
N PRO A 327 -13.60 -6.50 20.70
CA PRO A 327 -12.67 -7.61 20.67
C PRO A 327 -11.76 -7.53 19.44
N GLY A 328 -10.45 -7.73 19.63
CA GLY A 328 -9.45 -7.64 18.55
C GLY A 328 -9.65 -8.64 17.40
N VAL A 329 -10.40 -9.72 17.63
CA VAL A 329 -10.82 -10.67 16.58
C VAL A 329 -12.34 -10.78 16.56
N GLY A 330 -12.97 -10.20 15.53
CA GLY A 330 -14.42 -10.20 15.33
C GLY A 330 -14.96 -11.22 14.33
N LEU A 331 -14.20 -12.29 14.03
CA LEU A 331 -14.61 -13.35 13.09
C LEU A 331 -15.30 -14.51 13.82
N ILE A 332 -16.04 -15.33 13.06
CA ILE A 332 -16.64 -16.56 13.60
C ILE A 332 -15.53 -17.56 13.91
N LEU A 333 -15.50 -18.09 15.14
CA LEU A 333 -14.55 -19.14 15.52
C LEU A 333 -15.04 -20.52 15.04
N GLU A 334 -14.88 -20.79 13.74
CA GLU A 334 -15.48 -21.96 13.09
C GLU A 334 -15.04 -23.32 13.63
N ARG A 335 -16.00 -24.24 13.72
CA ARG A 335 -15.87 -25.64 14.12
C ARG A 335 -16.69 -26.53 13.21
N VAL A 336 -16.27 -27.79 13.06
CA VAL A 336 -17.00 -28.79 12.27
C VAL A 336 -17.79 -29.68 13.22
N VAL A 337 -19.09 -29.84 12.94
CA VAL A 337 -19.99 -30.74 13.68
C VAL A 337 -19.51 -32.20 13.52
N PRO A 338 -19.33 -32.95 14.62
CA PRO A 338 -18.82 -34.32 14.58
C PRO A 338 -19.90 -35.32 14.09
N ALA A 339 -19.54 -36.60 14.01
CA ALA A 339 -20.39 -37.67 13.44
C ALA A 339 -21.72 -37.84 14.17
N GLU A 340 -21.79 -37.46 15.44
CA GLU A 340 -22.96 -37.54 16.31
C GLU A 340 -24.00 -36.44 16.02
N GLY A 341 -23.65 -35.43 15.20
CA GLY A 341 -24.49 -34.26 14.95
C GLY A 341 -24.46 -33.24 16.10
N LEU A 342 -25.17 -32.12 15.92
CA LEU A 342 -25.34 -31.10 16.95
C LEU A 342 -26.82 -30.77 17.10
N THR A 343 -27.39 -31.06 18.26
CA THR A 343 -28.75 -30.67 18.63
C THR A 343 -28.74 -29.26 19.20
N LEU A 344 -29.53 -28.36 18.60
CA LEU A 344 -29.76 -26.99 19.05
C LEU A 344 -30.80 -26.94 20.16
N SER A 345 -30.85 -25.84 20.93
CA SER A 345 -31.76 -25.71 22.07
C SER A 345 -33.25 -25.74 21.70
N ASP A 346 -33.60 -25.53 20.44
CA ASP A 346 -34.96 -25.63 19.93
C ASP A 346 -35.31 -27.01 19.33
N GLY A 347 -34.42 -27.98 19.47
CA GLY A 347 -34.60 -29.36 19.02
C GLY A 347 -34.21 -29.62 17.56
N ARG A 348 -33.82 -28.59 16.78
CA ARG A 348 -33.24 -28.81 15.45
C ARG A 348 -31.90 -29.52 15.56
N VAL A 349 -31.58 -30.39 14.59
CA VAL A 349 -30.32 -31.13 14.55
C VAL A 349 -29.53 -30.73 13.32
N LEU A 350 -28.29 -30.30 13.51
CA LEU A 350 -27.33 -30.04 12.45
C LEU A 350 -26.57 -31.33 12.12
N SER A 351 -26.49 -31.65 10.84
CA SER A 351 -25.84 -32.86 10.35
C SER A 351 -24.31 -32.82 10.55
N PRO A 352 -23.65 -33.99 10.65
CA PRO A 352 -22.20 -34.09 10.63
C PRO A 352 -21.57 -33.36 9.44
N GLY A 353 -20.42 -32.73 9.65
CA GLY A 353 -19.71 -31.97 8.62
C GLY A 353 -20.21 -30.53 8.42
N THR A 354 -21.32 -30.14 9.05
CA THR A 354 -21.77 -28.74 9.07
C THR A 354 -20.74 -27.86 9.79
N VAL A 355 -20.42 -26.69 9.24
CA VAL A 355 -19.57 -25.71 9.91
C VAL A 355 -20.44 -24.82 10.80
N VAL A 356 -20.04 -24.70 12.06
CA VAL A 356 -20.73 -23.92 13.09
C VAL A 356 -19.74 -23.03 13.82
N GLY A 357 -20.17 -21.91 14.35
CA GLY A 357 -19.32 -21.10 15.21
C GLY A 357 -20.03 -19.89 15.78
N MET A 358 -19.35 -19.20 16.67
CA MET A 358 -19.85 -18.03 17.39
C MET A 358 -18.94 -16.83 17.12
N ASN A 359 -19.53 -15.65 17.03
CA ASN A 359 -18.84 -14.38 16.87
C ASN A 359 -18.73 -13.70 18.25
N ALA A 360 -17.54 -13.21 18.61
CA ALA A 360 -17.30 -12.54 19.88
C ALA A 360 -18.22 -11.31 20.05
N TRP A 361 -18.36 -10.46 19.02
CA TRP A 361 -19.22 -9.27 19.06
C TRP A 361 -20.68 -9.61 19.37
N VAL A 362 -21.17 -10.78 18.94
CA VAL A 362 -22.55 -11.20 19.21
C VAL A 362 -22.70 -11.71 20.63
N ILE A 363 -21.82 -12.63 21.04
CA ILE A 363 -21.88 -13.24 22.37
C ILE A 363 -21.69 -12.17 23.45
N HIS A 364 -20.80 -11.21 23.22
CA HIS A 364 -20.52 -10.12 24.13
C HIS A 364 -21.68 -9.14 24.30
N GLN A 365 -22.64 -9.12 23.37
CA GLN A 365 -23.85 -8.29 23.41
C GLN A 365 -25.06 -9.03 23.99
N ASN A 366 -24.90 -10.29 24.42
CA ASN A 366 -25.98 -11.08 24.97
C ASN A 366 -26.42 -10.55 26.35
N LYS A 367 -27.66 -10.08 26.43
CA LYS A 367 -28.24 -9.49 27.65
C LYS A 367 -28.41 -10.47 28.81
N GLU A 368 -28.59 -11.77 28.54
CA GLU A 368 -28.67 -12.80 29.59
C GLU A 368 -27.32 -13.00 30.31
N ILE A 369 -26.20 -12.72 29.62
CA ILE A 369 -24.85 -12.86 30.17
C ILE A 369 -24.35 -11.53 30.75
N PHE A 370 -24.48 -10.45 29.97
CA PHE A 370 -23.83 -9.18 30.27
C PHE A 370 -24.77 -8.13 30.84
N GLY A 371 -26.07 -8.41 30.97
CA GLY A 371 -27.08 -7.49 31.50
C GLY A 371 -27.79 -6.68 30.39
N ASP A 372 -28.84 -5.96 30.78
CA ASP A 372 -29.70 -5.23 29.82
C ASP A 372 -28.95 -4.12 29.06
N ASP A 373 -27.91 -3.57 29.67
CA ASP A 373 -27.00 -2.55 29.16
C ASP A 373 -25.77 -3.15 28.45
N ALA A 374 -25.83 -4.39 27.96
CA ALA A 374 -24.70 -5.04 27.29
C ALA A 374 -24.12 -4.24 26.09
N ALA A 375 -24.93 -3.38 25.46
CA ALA A 375 -24.49 -2.50 24.37
C ALA A 375 -23.78 -1.23 24.83
N THR A 376 -23.82 -0.93 26.13
CA THR A 376 -23.19 0.25 26.73
C THR A 376 -21.83 -0.13 27.31
N PHE A 377 -20.85 0.77 27.13
CA PHE A 377 -19.55 0.64 27.76
C PHE A 377 -19.70 0.98 29.26
N ASN A 378 -19.70 -0.03 30.11
CA ASN A 378 -19.89 0.10 31.55
C ASN A 378 -18.86 -0.77 32.31
N PRO A 379 -17.70 -0.19 32.68
CA PRO A 379 -16.69 -0.88 33.48
C PRO A 379 -17.23 -1.46 34.80
N GLU A 380 -18.17 -0.77 35.45
CA GLU A 380 -18.74 -1.16 36.76
C GLU A 380 -19.41 -2.54 36.72
N ARG A 381 -19.78 -3.03 35.52
CA ARG A 381 -20.20 -4.42 35.29
C ARG A 381 -19.20 -5.44 35.82
N TRP A 382 -17.91 -5.16 35.79
CA TRP A 382 -16.89 -6.10 36.25
C TRP A 382 -16.65 -6.05 37.76
N LEU A 383 -17.31 -5.12 38.45
CA LEU A 383 -17.21 -4.91 39.89
C LEU A 383 -18.45 -5.43 40.60
N ARG A 384 -18.35 -5.55 41.93
CA ARG A 384 -19.47 -5.93 42.79
C ARG A 384 -20.37 -4.72 43.01
N GLY A 385 -21.67 -4.86 42.75
CA GLY A 385 -22.65 -3.80 43.03
C GLY A 385 -22.91 -3.64 44.53
N GLU A 386 -23.27 -2.43 44.98
CA GLU A 386 -23.52 -2.14 46.41
C GLU A 386 -24.62 -3.02 47.02
N ALA A 387 -25.67 -3.31 46.26
CA ALA A 387 -26.79 -4.16 46.67
C ALA A 387 -26.60 -5.65 46.30
N GLU A 388 -25.47 -6.03 45.71
CA GLU A 388 -25.21 -7.38 45.23
C GLU A 388 -24.55 -8.25 46.33
N THR A 389 -25.07 -9.46 46.53
CA THR A 389 -24.44 -10.44 47.43
C THR A 389 -23.11 -10.92 46.86
N GLU A 390 -22.18 -11.34 47.73
CA GLU A 390 -20.88 -11.85 47.31
C GLU A 390 -21.04 -13.08 46.38
N GLU A 391 -21.97 -13.97 46.72
CA GLU A 391 -22.30 -15.15 45.93
C GLU A 391 -22.90 -14.78 44.56
N GLY A 392 -23.77 -13.75 44.53
CA GLY A 392 -24.37 -13.24 43.30
C GLY A 392 -23.30 -12.66 42.36
N TYR A 393 -22.39 -11.86 42.92
CA TYR A 393 -21.26 -11.29 42.18
C TYR A 393 -20.36 -12.37 41.58
N HIS A 394 -19.92 -13.37 42.37
CA HIS A 394 -19.07 -14.45 41.87
C HIS A 394 -19.77 -15.30 40.81
N ALA A 395 -21.07 -15.56 40.96
CA ALA A 395 -21.86 -16.29 39.98
C ALA A 395 -21.95 -15.53 38.64
N ARG A 396 -22.28 -14.23 38.68
CA ARG A 396 -22.37 -13.35 37.51
C ARG A 396 -21.01 -13.20 36.82
N LEU A 397 -19.96 -12.94 37.58
CA LEU A 397 -18.60 -12.81 37.07
C LEU A 397 -18.10 -14.10 36.43
N SER A 398 -18.38 -15.25 37.04
CA SER A 398 -18.07 -16.57 36.48
C SER A 398 -18.83 -16.82 35.17
N MET A 399 -20.11 -16.43 35.11
CA MET A 399 -20.91 -16.51 33.90
C MET A 399 -20.29 -15.67 32.77
N MET A 400 -20.02 -14.39 33.00
CA MET A 400 -19.38 -13.50 32.02
C MET A 400 -18.01 -14.03 31.56
N LYS A 401 -17.12 -14.38 32.49
CA LYS A 401 -15.79 -14.91 32.17
C LYS A 401 -15.84 -16.20 31.33
N SER A 402 -16.85 -17.04 31.55
CA SER A 402 -16.99 -18.29 30.81
C SER A 402 -17.60 -18.15 29.41
N HIS A 403 -18.11 -16.95 29.07
CA HIS A 403 -18.62 -16.61 27.75
C HIS A 403 -17.83 -15.49 27.05
N ASP A 404 -16.75 -15.01 27.67
CA ASP A 404 -15.82 -14.07 27.06
C ASP A 404 -14.97 -14.79 25.99
N LEU A 405 -15.11 -14.32 24.74
CA LEU A 405 -14.42 -14.83 23.56
C LEU A 405 -13.30 -13.90 23.08
N THR A 406 -12.93 -12.86 23.84
CA THR A 406 -11.86 -11.91 23.51
C THR A 406 -10.57 -12.62 23.06
N PHE A 407 -10.16 -13.65 23.79
CA PHE A 407 -8.97 -14.46 23.49
C PHE A 407 -9.34 -15.86 22.96
N GLY A 408 -10.59 -16.07 22.55
CA GLY A 408 -11.15 -17.38 22.22
C GLY A 408 -11.37 -18.27 23.44
N ALA A 409 -11.73 -19.54 23.20
CA ALA A 409 -12.12 -20.48 24.25
C ALA A 409 -11.57 -21.91 24.04
N GLY A 410 -11.61 -22.69 25.12
CA GLY A 410 -11.27 -24.12 25.10
C GLY A 410 -9.79 -24.41 24.88
N LYS A 411 -9.50 -25.55 24.23
CA LYS A 411 -8.14 -26.02 23.90
C LYS A 411 -7.36 -25.10 22.95
N ARG A 412 -8.03 -24.15 22.30
CA ARG A 412 -7.47 -23.27 21.26
C ARG A 412 -7.49 -21.79 21.67
N VAL A 413 -7.54 -21.51 22.99
CA VAL A 413 -7.43 -20.15 23.53
C VAL A 413 -6.08 -19.52 23.13
N CYS A 414 -6.08 -18.21 22.89
CA CYS A 414 -4.91 -17.46 22.47
C CYS A 414 -3.73 -17.64 23.45
N MET A 415 -2.58 -18.04 22.91
CA MET A 415 -1.37 -18.23 23.69
C MET A 415 -0.74 -16.90 24.14
N GLY A 416 -0.89 -15.85 23.33
CA GLY A 416 -0.39 -14.50 23.60
C GLY A 416 -1.22 -13.69 24.61
N ARG A 417 -2.29 -14.26 25.20
CA ARG A 417 -3.18 -13.55 26.14
C ARG A 417 -2.41 -12.85 27.26
N SER A 418 -1.44 -13.53 27.87
CA SER A 418 -0.67 -12.95 28.97
C SER A 418 0.29 -11.86 28.50
N VAL A 419 0.79 -11.92 27.26
CA VAL A 419 1.64 -10.86 26.68
C VAL A 419 0.81 -9.59 26.46
N SER A 420 -0.34 -9.73 25.80
CA SER A 420 -1.23 -8.63 25.46
C SER A 420 -1.77 -7.92 26.73
N ILE A 421 -2.15 -8.69 27.76
CA ILE A 421 -2.56 -8.13 29.05
C ILE A 421 -1.40 -7.39 29.73
N LEU A 422 -0.22 -8.01 29.80
CA LEU A 422 0.95 -7.40 30.45
C LEU A 422 1.32 -6.05 29.82
N GLU A 423 1.44 -5.98 28.49
CA GLU A 423 1.81 -4.73 27.82
C GLU A 423 0.70 -3.68 27.90
N THR A 424 -0.57 -4.08 27.74
CA THR A 424 -1.73 -3.18 27.81
C THR A 424 -1.83 -2.52 29.17
N TYR A 425 -1.71 -3.29 30.26
CA TYR A 425 -1.87 -2.79 31.61
C TYR A 425 -0.82 -1.73 31.92
N LYS A 426 0.43 -2.00 31.55
CA LYS A 426 1.56 -1.09 31.79
C LYS A 426 1.46 0.18 30.97
N VAL A 427 1.24 0.09 29.65
CA VAL A 427 1.24 1.28 28.78
C VAL A 427 0.05 2.18 29.06
N MET A 428 -1.14 1.62 29.29
CA MET A 428 -2.35 2.42 29.51
C MET A 428 -2.29 3.16 30.85
N THR A 429 -1.94 2.49 31.95
CA THR A 429 -1.78 3.16 33.25
C THR A 429 -0.70 4.24 33.19
N THR A 430 0.44 3.96 32.55
CA THR A 430 1.52 4.94 32.39
C THR A 430 1.08 6.15 31.55
N LEU A 431 0.37 5.95 30.44
CA LEU A 431 -0.10 7.04 29.58
C LEU A 431 -1.12 7.94 30.29
N PHE A 432 -2.10 7.36 30.99
CA PHE A 432 -3.11 8.15 31.72
C PHE A 432 -2.52 8.91 32.91
N LEU A 433 -1.50 8.35 33.58
CA LEU A 433 -0.76 9.08 34.63
C LEU A 433 0.13 10.20 34.09
N THR A 434 0.71 10.00 32.89
CA THR A 434 1.69 10.94 32.34
C THR A 434 1.04 12.11 31.63
N TYR A 435 -0.10 11.89 30.96
CA TYR A 435 -0.73 12.88 30.08
C TYR A 435 -2.18 13.14 30.45
N GLU A 436 -2.55 14.42 30.52
CA GLU A 436 -3.95 14.81 30.46
C GLU A 436 -4.45 14.67 29.02
N GLN A 437 -5.32 13.68 28.78
CA GLN A 437 -5.79 13.33 27.45
C GLN A 437 -7.24 13.78 27.25
N ARG A 438 -7.51 14.34 26.06
CA ARG A 438 -8.86 14.75 25.66
C ARG A 438 -9.05 14.45 24.18
N MET A 439 -10.26 14.03 23.79
CA MET A 439 -10.59 13.93 22.37
C MET A 439 -10.61 15.33 21.73
N ALA A 440 -9.94 15.49 20.59
CA ALA A 440 -10.02 16.72 19.80
C ALA A 440 -11.48 16.96 19.32
N ARG A 441 -11.96 18.20 19.45
CA ARG A 441 -13.37 18.65 19.45
C ARG A 441 -14.30 18.03 18.37
N SER A 442 -15.43 17.51 18.87
CA SER A 442 -16.80 17.37 18.30
C SER A 442 -17.02 16.64 16.96
N VAL A 443 -17.11 15.30 17.00
CA VAL A 443 -18.15 14.54 16.25
C VAL A 443 -19.47 14.46 17.04
N LEU A 444 -19.50 15.04 18.25
CA LEU A 444 -20.69 15.30 19.05
C LEU A 444 -21.35 16.61 18.62
N LEU A 445 -22.32 16.54 17.70
CA LEU A 445 -23.54 17.39 17.59
C LEU A 445 -24.30 17.16 16.26
N VAL A 446 -24.43 15.91 15.81
CA VAL A 446 -25.53 15.50 14.89
C VAL A 446 -26.27 14.27 15.39
N TYR A 447 -25.67 13.44 16.25
CA TYR A 447 -26.23 12.13 16.60
C TYR A 447 -26.97 12.04 17.96
N GLU A 448 -26.84 13.02 18.86
CA GLU A 448 -27.54 12.97 20.16
C GLU A 448 -29.02 13.36 20.08
N ALA A 449 -29.48 14.00 18.99
CA ALA A 449 -30.90 14.37 18.86
C ALA A 449 -31.83 13.20 18.46
N ASP A 450 -31.28 12.06 18.04
CA ASP A 450 -32.06 10.93 17.48
C ASP A 450 -32.10 9.67 18.37
N TRP A 451 -31.24 9.54 19.39
CA TRP A 451 -31.29 8.42 20.33
C TRP A 451 -32.39 8.59 21.39
N ASP A 452 -32.50 9.78 22.01
CA ASP A 452 -33.55 10.07 23.00
C ASP A 452 -34.98 10.05 22.39
N ARG A 453 -35.10 10.19 21.06
CA ARG A 453 -36.39 10.08 20.36
C ARG A 453 -36.84 8.66 20.08
N CYS A 454 -35.95 7.66 20.15
CA CYS A 454 -36.32 6.27 19.92
C CYS A 454 -36.90 5.60 21.18
N GLU A 455 -36.36 5.88 22.38
CA GLU A 455 -36.89 5.32 23.63
C GLU A 455 -38.20 5.98 24.11
N ALA A 456 -38.47 7.23 23.71
CA ALA A 456 -39.66 7.96 24.15
C ALA A 456 -40.98 7.54 23.46
N SER A 457 -40.96 6.58 22.52
CA SER A 457 -42.14 6.25 21.69
C SER A 457 -42.87 4.94 22.03
N GLU A 458 -42.43 4.17 23.03
CA GLU A 458 -43.11 2.91 23.42
C GLU A 458 -44.23 3.06 24.47
N LYS A 459 -44.61 4.28 24.84
CA LYS A 459 -45.74 4.51 25.74
C LYS A 459 -46.67 5.60 25.19
N GLU A 460 -47.51 5.25 24.21
CA GLU A 460 -48.92 5.69 24.13
C GLU A 460 -49.64 5.21 22.86
N HIS A 461 -50.79 4.56 23.08
CA HIS A 461 -52.01 4.49 22.26
C HIS A 461 -52.10 3.72 20.91
N ASP A 462 -52.79 2.58 21.02
CA ASP A 462 -53.98 2.13 20.27
C ASP A 462 -54.27 2.70 18.86
N GLY A 463 -54.36 1.77 17.90
CA GLY A 463 -55.38 1.80 16.85
C GLY A 463 -55.03 2.52 15.55
N GLY A 464 -54.50 1.79 14.58
CA GLY A 464 -54.73 2.04 13.15
C GLY A 464 -53.56 2.59 12.32
N LEU A 465 -52.99 1.70 11.48
CA LEU A 465 -52.20 1.97 10.27
C LEU A 465 -51.02 2.96 10.41
N ALA A 466 -49.89 2.49 10.98
CA ALA A 466 -48.64 3.24 11.02
C ALA A 466 -47.61 2.72 9.98
N LYS A 467 -47.08 3.65 9.19
CA LYS A 467 -45.92 3.47 8.29
C LYS A 467 -44.66 3.23 9.13
N GLN A 468 -44.02 2.07 9.00
CA GLN A 468 -42.66 1.82 9.49
C GLN A 468 -41.67 2.73 8.74
N ARG A 469 -41.01 3.66 9.43
CA ARG A 469 -39.77 4.31 8.97
C ARG A 469 -38.60 3.47 9.49
N VAL A 470 -37.74 3.05 8.56
CA VAL A 470 -36.50 2.31 8.82
C VAL A 470 -35.37 3.32 9.00
N CYS A 471 -34.68 3.28 10.15
CA CYS A 471 -33.44 4.01 10.40
C CYS A 471 -32.28 3.34 9.64
N HIS A 472 -31.38 4.13 9.05
CA HIS A 472 -30.21 3.64 8.30
C HIS A 472 -28.98 3.60 9.23
N ASP A 473 -28.54 2.39 9.61
CA ASP A 473 -27.47 2.12 10.58
C ASP A 473 -26.12 1.71 9.94
N ASP A 474 -25.73 2.30 8.81
CA ASP A 474 -24.52 1.88 8.05
C ASP A 474 -23.20 2.56 8.52
N GLU A 475 -23.20 3.46 9.51
CA GLU A 475 -22.06 4.36 9.75
C GLU A 475 -21.15 4.03 10.95
N ILE A 476 -21.56 3.14 11.88
CA ILE A 476 -20.84 2.93 13.16
C ILE A 476 -19.82 1.78 13.10
N LEU A 477 -20.08 0.71 12.34
CA LEU A 477 -19.18 -0.46 12.27
C LEU A 477 -17.92 -0.23 11.40
N ASN A 478 -17.95 0.76 10.49
CA ASN A 478 -16.77 1.14 9.70
C ASN A 478 -15.82 2.08 10.44
N GLN A 479 -16.26 2.78 11.50
CA GLN A 479 -15.49 3.87 12.11
C GLN A 479 -14.35 3.43 13.05
N LEU A 480 -14.33 2.20 13.55
CA LEU A 480 -13.24 1.70 14.40
C LEU A 480 -12.21 0.83 13.67
N TYR A 481 -12.52 0.36 12.45
CA TYR A 481 -11.55 -0.37 11.62
C TYR A 481 -10.86 0.51 10.56
N ARG A 482 -11.44 1.65 10.18
CA ARG A 482 -10.81 2.69 9.35
C ARG A 482 -11.54 4.02 9.56
N THR A 483 -10.86 5.06 10.01
CA THR A 483 -11.34 6.42 9.70
C THR A 483 -11.20 6.64 8.19
N ASN A 484 -12.36 6.54 7.53
CA ASN A 484 -12.74 6.86 6.14
C ASN A 484 -12.63 5.74 5.10
N TYR A 485 -13.77 5.28 4.58
CA TYR A 485 -14.19 5.42 3.17
C TYR A 485 -15.67 5.03 2.99
N GLN A 486 -16.46 5.85 2.27
CA GLN A 486 -17.72 5.46 1.63
C GLN A 486 -17.45 5.13 0.15
N ILE A 487 -18.02 4.01 -0.34
CA ILE A 487 -18.30 3.76 -1.77
C ILE A 487 -19.80 3.45 -1.90
N ARG A 488 -20.50 4.16 -2.79
CA ARG A 488 -21.75 3.70 -3.43
C ARG A 488 -21.53 3.59 -4.94
N PHE A 489 -21.82 2.42 -5.51
CA PHE A 489 -22.03 2.24 -6.96
C PHE A 489 -23.53 2.13 -7.26
N LYS A 490 -23.97 2.72 -8.38
CA LYS A 490 -25.11 2.22 -9.16
C LYS A 490 -24.83 2.34 -10.67
N SER A 491 -25.15 1.24 -11.34
CA SER A 491 -25.32 0.95 -12.78
C SER A 491 -24.10 0.88 -13.70
N LEU A 492 -23.58 -0.35 -13.82
CA LEU A 492 -23.15 -0.91 -15.11
C LEU A 492 -24.38 -1.64 -15.71
N HIS A 493 -24.74 -1.35 -16.96
CA HIS A 493 -25.66 -2.18 -17.74
C HIS A 493 -24.87 -2.83 -18.88
N CYS A 494 -24.96 -4.16 -18.92
CA CYS A 494 -24.91 -5.10 -20.05
C CYS A 494 -23.70 -5.14 -21.00
N ILE A 495 -23.24 -6.39 -21.20
CA ILE A 495 -22.71 -7.09 -22.39
C ILE A 495 -21.60 -8.02 -21.83
N LEU A 496 -21.81 -9.31 -21.52
CA LEU A 496 -22.12 -10.42 -22.42
C LEU A 496 -22.68 -11.63 -21.64
N THR A 497 -23.62 -12.33 -22.25
CA THR A 497 -23.96 -13.75 -22.03
C THR A 497 -24.14 -14.37 -23.42
N PRO A 498 -24.17 -15.68 -23.60
CA PRO A 498 -23.09 -16.67 -23.53
C PRO A 498 -22.81 -17.32 -24.91
N ILE A 499 -21.65 -17.94 -25.15
CA ILE A 499 -21.51 -18.98 -26.19
C ILE A 499 -20.59 -20.11 -25.72
N PHE A 500 -21.21 -21.16 -25.17
CA PHE A 500 -20.97 -22.56 -25.56
C PHE A 500 -22.38 -23.04 -25.90
N THR A 501 -22.78 -23.24 -27.16
CA THR A 501 -22.46 -24.43 -27.96
C THR A 501 -23.15 -24.28 -29.33
N SER A 502 -22.49 -24.76 -30.37
CA SER A 502 -23.04 -25.15 -31.67
C SER A 502 -22.06 -26.20 -32.22
N PRO A 503 -22.46 -27.24 -32.97
CA PRO A 503 -23.61 -27.27 -33.88
C PRO A 503 -24.51 -28.52 -33.84
N TYR A 504 -25.73 -28.35 -34.33
CA TYR A 504 -26.49 -29.42 -35.00
C TYR A 504 -26.34 -29.28 -36.52
N PRO A 505 -26.56 -30.36 -37.28
CA PRO A 505 -27.15 -30.21 -38.60
C PRO A 505 -28.40 -31.11 -38.82
N TYR A 506 -29.38 -30.55 -39.55
CA TYR A 506 -30.60 -31.16 -40.15
C TYR A 506 -31.69 -31.67 -39.18
N SER A 507 -33.00 -31.46 -39.35
CA SER A 507 -33.87 -31.31 -40.54
C SER A 507 -35.29 -30.81 -40.16
N PHE A 508 -35.94 -30.05 -41.06
CA PHE A 508 -37.39 -29.84 -41.37
C PHE A 508 -38.47 -29.99 -40.26
N GLY A 509 -39.51 -29.17 -40.12
CA GLY A 509 -40.03 -28.05 -40.91
C GLY A 509 -41.46 -27.68 -40.44
N VAL A 510 -41.97 -26.56 -41.00
CA VAL A 510 -43.40 -26.16 -41.18
C VAL A 510 -44.23 -25.95 -39.89
N GLY A 511 -44.95 -24.86 -39.66
CA GLY A 511 -45.29 -23.66 -40.42
C GLY A 511 -46.50 -22.97 -39.74
N HIS A 512 -46.70 -21.68 -40.06
CA HIS A 512 -47.93 -20.87 -39.95
C HIS A 512 -48.62 -20.71 -38.58
N ASP A 513 -49.39 -19.67 -38.30
CA ASP A 513 -49.44 -18.24 -38.62
C ASP A 513 -50.60 -17.70 -37.75
N ALA A 514 -50.68 -16.38 -37.60
CA ALA A 514 -51.88 -15.59 -37.26
C ALA A 514 -52.40 -15.56 -35.80
N ALA A 515 -52.39 -14.32 -35.30
CA ALA A 515 -53.04 -13.75 -34.12
C ALA A 515 -54.57 -13.54 -34.35
N PRO A 516 -55.35 -12.68 -33.63
CA PRO A 516 -55.12 -11.93 -32.37
C PRO A 516 -56.34 -11.81 -31.39
N SER A 517 -56.07 -11.30 -30.17
CA SER A 517 -56.86 -10.32 -29.37
C SER A 517 -58.15 -10.66 -28.56
N PHE A 518 -58.26 -9.93 -27.43
CA PHE A 518 -59.43 -9.44 -26.64
C PHE A 518 -59.87 -10.08 -25.28
N ARG A 519 -59.66 -9.25 -24.23
CA ARG A 519 -60.52 -8.81 -23.08
C ARG A 519 -61.10 -9.76 -22.00
N CYS A 520 -61.00 -9.25 -20.76
CA CYS A 520 -61.48 -9.71 -19.46
C CYS A 520 -63.02 -9.86 -19.29
N ARG A 521 -63.46 -10.84 -18.46
CA ARG A 521 -64.12 -10.64 -17.13
C ARG A 521 -64.69 -11.94 -16.52
N HIS A 522 -64.52 -12.01 -15.18
CA HIS A 522 -65.46 -12.48 -14.15
C HIS A 522 -65.66 -13.97 -13.74
N PHE A 523 -65.49 -14.11 -12.41
CA PHE A 523 -66.30 -14.83 -11.41
C PHE A 523 -65.87 -16.20 -10.86
N LEU A 524 -65.69 -16.17 -9.53
CA LEU A 524 -65.57 -17.23 -8.53
C LEU A 524 -66.77 -18.18 -8.52
N GLN A 525 -66.61 -19.48 -8.22
CA GLN A 525 -66.74 -20.09 -6.88
C GLN A 525 -66.85 -21.64 -6.93
N SER A 526 -66.65 -22.25 -5.74
CA SER A 526 -66.74 -23.68 -5.34
C SER A 526 -65.46 -24.51 -5.58
N SER A 527 -64.89 -25.27 -4.64
CA SER A 527 -65.27 -25.66 -3.27
C SER A 527 -64.09 -26.36 -2.56
N GLY A 528 -63.84 -26.03 -1.28
CA GLY A 528 -63.51 -27.02 -0.21
C GLY A 528 -62.08 -27.55 -0.01
N LEU A 529 -61.51 -27.19 1.15
CA LEU A 529 -60.65 -27.99 2.07
C LEU A 529 -59.10 -27.85 2.07
N ARG A 530 -58.66 -26.99 3.02
CA ARG A 530 -57.70 -27.19 4.13
C ARG A 530 -56.17 -27.35 3.91
N ARG A 531 -55.49 -26.27 4.33
CA ARG A 531 -54.42 -26.12 5.36
C ARG A 531 -52.99 -26.65 5.12
N ASN A 532 -52.08 -25.67 5.25
CA ASN A 532 -50.74 -25.67 5.89
C ASN A 532 -49.51 -25.95 5.02
N ASN A 533 -48.99 -24.88 4.39
CA ASN A 533 -47.55 -24.65 4.21
C ASN A 533 -47.26 -23.18 3.80
N PRO A 534 -46.65 -22.30 4.63
CA PRO A 534 -46.21 -20.98 4.19
C PRO A 534 -44.75 -21.03 3.72
N GLY A 535 -44.46 -21.89 2.74
CA GLY A 535 -43.15 -21.98 2.07
C GLY A 535 -43.17 -21.48 0.62
N MET A 536 -44.30 -20.94 0.16
CA MET A 536 -44.52 -20.71 -1.27
C MET A 536 -45.42 -19.50 -1.55
N ILE A 537 -45.37 -18.49 -0.68
CA ILE A 537 -45.95 -17.16 -0.91
C ILE A 537 -44.94 -16.11 -0.43
N CYS A 538 -43.76 -16.07 -1.07
CA CYS A 538 -42.87 -14.91 -1.02
C CYS A 538 -42.05 -14.76 -2.31
N ALA A 539 -42.62 -15.22 -3.43
CA ALA A 539 -42.02 -15.08 -4.76
C ALA A 539 -42.89 -14.26 -5.73
N ILE A 540 -44.04 -13.73 -5.27
CA ILE A 540 -44.99 -13.00 -6.13
C ILE A 540 -45.39 -11.61 -5.57
N GLU A 541 -44.93 -11.23 -4.38
CA GLU A 541 -45.17 -9.88 -3.79
C GLU A 541 -44.05 -8.86 -4.09
N VAL A 542 -42.84 -9.30 -4.49
CA VAL A 542 -41.71 -8.40 -4.80
C VAL A 542 -41.80 -7.79 -6.21
N MET A 543 -42.73 -8.27 -7.06
CA MET A 543 -42.96 -7.73 -8.42
C MET A 543 -44.07 -6.68 -8.52
N LYS A 544 -44.60 -6.18 -7.41
CA LYS A 544 -45.66 -5.14 -7.40
C LYS A 544 -45.25 -3.78 -6.82
N TRP A 545 -44.05 -3.62 -6.29
CA TRP A 545 -43.58 -2.36 -5.69
C TRP A 545 -42.65 -1.52 -6.60
N THR A 546 -42.55 -1.86 -7.89
CA THR A 546 -41.70 -1.14 -8.86
C THR A 546 -42.44 -0.15 -9.78
N ILE A 547 -43.74 0.10 -9.59
CA ILE A 547 -44.52 1.01 -10.48
C ILE A 547 -45.16 2.22 -9.75
N THR A 548 -45.12 2.30 -8.42
CA THR A 548 -45.78 3.39 -7.65
C THR A 548 -44.82 4.26 -6.81
N ALA A 549 -43.52 4.29 -7.15
CA ALA A 549 -42.56 5.23 -6.54
C ALA A 549 -42.06 6.33 -7.50
N SER A 550 -42.58 6.38 -8.74
CA SER A 550 -42.15 7.33 -9.77
C SER A 550 -43.02 8.58 -9.91
N LEU A 551 -43.94 8.86 -8.97
CA LEU A 551 -44.89 9.98 -9.09
C LEU A 551 -45.07 10.88 -7.85
N LEU A 552 -44.18 10.83 -6.84
CA LEU A 552 -44.27 11.66 -5.62
C LEU A 552 -42.96 12.38 -5.24
N LEU A 553 -42.20 12.84 -6.23
CA LEU A 553 -41.06 13.75 -6.02
C LEU A 553 -41.15 14.99 -6.92
N ALA A 554 -42.36 15.49 -7.09
CA ALA A 554 -42.66 16.78 -7.71
C ALA A 554 -43.68 17.54 -6.84
N ALA A 555 -43.27 17.93 -5.63
CA ALA A 555 -43.87 19.01 -4.84
C ALA A 555 -43.04 19.20 -3.57
N PHE A 556 -42.14 20.17 -3.57
CA PHE A 556 -41.85 21.13 -2.49
C PHE A 556 -40.62 21.93 -2.92
N SER A 557 -40.90 22.96 -3.72
CA SER A 557 -40.00 24.10 -3.89
C SER A 557 -40.31 25.11 -2.78
N GLN A 558 -39.26 25.83 -2.37
CA GLN A 558 -39.26 27.06 -1.57
C GLN A 558 -39.27 26.91 -0.04
N THR A 559 -38.07 26.94 0.54
CA THR A 559 -37.68 28.03 1.43
C THR A 559 -36.23 28.42 1.14
N VAL A 560 -36.07 29.63 0.62
CA VAL A 560 -34.78 30.31 0.45
C VAL A 560 -34.38 30.80 1.83
N VAL A 561 -33.43 30.13 2.49
CA VAL A 561 -32.67 30.75 3.57
C VAL A 561 -31.44 31.38 2.92
N SER A 562 -31.44 32.70 2.87
CA SER A 562 -30.31 33.51 2.46
C SER A 562 -29.17 33.36 3.48
N TYR A 563 -28.30 32.39 3.27
CA TYR A 563 -26.96 32.43 3.84
C TYR A 563 -26.08 33.19 2.85
N GLN A 564 -25.73 34.43 3.16
CA GLN A 564 -24.65 35.12 2.47
C GLN A 564 -23.35 34.43 2.87
N PRO A 565 -22.62 33.79 1.94
CA PRO A 565 -21.24 33.43 2.21
C PRO A 565 -20.44 34.73 2.19
N ASP A 566 -19.65 34.94 3.23
CA ASP A 566 -18.55 35.91 3.15
C ASP A 566 -17.77 35.67 1.86
N ALA A 567 -17.59 36.74 1.09
CA ALA A 567 -16.95 36.74 -0.20
C ALA A 567 -15.44 36.48 -0.07
N ALA A 568 -15.05 35.26 0.27
CA ALA A 568 -13.71 34.76 -0.04
C ALA A 568 -13.69 34.47 -1.55
N SER A 569 -12.94 35.25 -2.32
CA SER A 569 -12.83 35.02 -3.77
C SER A 569 -12.33 33.59 -4.00
N PHE A 570 -13.16 32.72 -4.59
CA PHE A 570 -12.72 31.38 -4.96
C PHE A 570 -11.51 31.50 -5.90
N SER A 571 -10.42 30.79 -5.58
CA SER A 571 -9.28 30.75 -6.48
C SER A 571 -9.72 30.21 -7.84
N ARG A 572 -9.11 30.70 -8.93
CA ARG A 572 -9.39 30.22 -10.29
C ARG A 572 -9.24 28.70 -10.43
N CYS A 573 -8.30 28.12 -9.67
CA CYS A 573 -8.09 26.68 -9.63
C CYS A 573 -9.18 25.93 -8.87
N THR A 574 -9.75 26.51 -7.81
CA THR A 574 -10.90 25.92 -7.11
C THR A 574 -12.13 25.85 -8.01
N ILE A 575 -12.36 26.88 -8.84
CA ILE A 575 -13.42 26.88 -9.85
C ILE A 575 -13.17 25.78 -10.88
N ALA A 576 -11.96 25.72 -11.43
CA ALA A 576 -11.57 24.68 -12.39
C ALA A 576 -11.77 23.27 -11.81
N CYS A 577 -11.38 23.03 -10.55
CA CYS A 577 -11.56 21.74 -9.88
C CYS A 577 -13.02 21.32 -9.77
N ARG A 578 -13.94 22.26 -9.51
CA ARG A 578 -15.38 21.96 -9.46
C ARG A 578 -15.95 21.65 -10.84
N GLU A 579 -15.55 22.41 -11.87
CA GLU A 579 -15.94 22.13 -13.26
C GLU A 579 -15.44 20.75 -13.71
N LEU A 580 -14.19 20.42 -13.37
CA LEU A 580 -13.59 19.12 -13.65
C LEU A 580 -14.34 18.00 -12.94
N ASP A 581 -14.68 18.17 -11.67
CA ASP A 581 -15.40 17.15 -10.90
C ASP A 581 -16.79 16.87 -11.49
N LEU A 582 -17.49 17.92 -11.91
CA LEU A 582 -18.79 17.80 -12.57
C LEU A 582 -18.74 17.05 -13.92
N LEU A 583 -17.68 17.29 -14.71
CA LEU A 583 -17.54 16.77 -16.08
C LEU A 583 -16.84 15.41 -16.15
N LEU A 584 -15.88 15.17 -15.26
CA LEU A 584 -15.04 13.97 -15.26
C LEU A 584 -15.37 12.97 -14.14
N ARG A 585 -16.39 13.25 -13.31
CA ARG A 585 -17.01 12.42 -12.25
C ARG A 585 -16.25 11.16 -11.86
N GLY A 586 -15.72 11.13 -10.63
CA GLY A 586 -14.96 9.98 -10.10
C GLY A 586 -13.53 9.89 -10.64
N ARG A 587 -13.06 10.93 -11.33
CA ARG A 587 -11.67 11.10 -11.78
C ARG A 587 -11.00 12.32 -11.16
N VAL A 588 -11.68 13.02 -10.25
CA VAL A 588 -11.17 14.22 -9.58
C VAL A 588 -11.18 13.98 -8.08
N ALA A 589 -10.03 14.13 -7.46
CA ALA A 589 -9.86 14.10 -6.02
C ALA A 589 -9.74 15.54 -5.51
N LEU A 590 -10.78 16.01 -4.83
CA LEU A 590 -10.79 17.31 -4.14
C LEU A 590 -10.11 17.21 -2.77
N PRO A 591 -9.58 18.28 -2.17
CA PRO A 591 -8.82 18.22 -0.91
C PRO A 591 -9.57 17.56 0.26
N GLN A 592 -10.91 17.63 0.28
CA GLN A 592 -11.76 16.99 1.29
C GLN A 592 -12.16 15.55 0.94
N SER A 593 -11.86 15.10 -0.28
CA SER A 593 -12.19 13.74 -0.71
C SER A 593 -11.24 12.72 -0.08
N PRO A 594 -11.75 11.56 0.35
CA PRO A 594 -10.92 10.47 0.84
C PRO A 594 -9.77 10.09 -0.13
N THR A 595 -10.04 10.07 -1.44
CA THR A 595 -9.05 9.83 -2.50
C THR A 595 -7.86 10.80 -2.41
N TYR A 596 -8.09 12.09 -2.14
CA TYR A 596 -7.01 13.06 -2.01
C TYR A 596 -6.19 12.87 -0.73
N LEU A 597 -6.85 12.51 0.37
CA LEU A 597 -6.27 12.46 1.71
C LEU A 597 -5.54 11.14 2.00
N LEU A 598 -5.98 10.05 1.40
CA LEU A 598 -5.60 8.69 1.80
C LEU A 598 -5.02 7.85 0.65
N GLU A 599 -5.25 8.23 -0.61
CA GLU A 599 -4.61 7.52 -1.72
C GLU A 599 -3.13 7.90 -1.78
N ASP A 600 -2.28 6.87 -1.90
CA ASP A 600 -0.87 7.09 -2.16
C ASP A 600 -0.69 7.46 -3.63
N PHE A 601 -0.30 8.72 -3.85
CA PHE A 601 -0.06 9.22 -5.19
C PHE A 601 1.31 8.81 -5.76
N GLN A 602 2.14 8.07 -5.01
CA GLN A 602 3.36 7.39 -5.47
C GLN A 602 4.32 8.36 -6.19
N TYR A 603 4.93 9.25 -5.40
CA TYR A 603 6.02 10.12 -5.84
C TYR A 603 7.33 9.59 -5.30
N TRP A 604 8.38 9.62 -6.12
CA TRP A 604 9.70 9.13 -5.72
C TRP A 604 10.35 10.00 -4.64
N SER A 605 10.34 11.32 -4.82
CA SER A 605 10.98 12.26 -3.90
C SER A 605 10.00 12.89 -2.90
N ALA A 606 10.47 13.08 -1.66
CA ALA A 606 9.72 13.75 -0.61
C ALA A 606 9.31 15.19 -0.96
N GLN A 607 10.13 15.89 -1.76
CA GLN A 607 9.83 17.24 -2.24
C GLN A 607 8.55 17.29 -3.09
N GLN A 608 8.25 16.21 -3.82
CA GLN A 608 7.05 16.10 -4.65
C GLN A 608 5.87 15.52 -3.91
N SER A 609 6.10 14.51 -3.06
CA SER A 609 5.05 13.88 -2.25
C SER A 609 4.43 14.87 -1.26
N SER A 610 5.21 15.85 -0.77
CA SER A 610 4.75 16.91 0.15
C SER A 610 3.89 17.99 -0.49
N GLN A 611 3.84 18.10 -1.83
CA GLN A 611 3.00 19.11 -2.49
C GLN A 611 1.51 18.76 -2.38
N ARG A 612 0.68 19.79 -2.17
CA ARG A 612 -0.78 19.68 -1.95
C ARG A 612 -1.54 20.47 -3.02
N PRO A 613 -1.90 19.88 -4.18
CA PRO A 613 -2.56 20.59 -5.27
C PRO A 613 -4.00 20.98 -4.91
N ALA A 614 -4.58 21.98 -5.61
CA ALA A 614 -5.97 22.40 -5.44
C ALA A 614 -6.97 21.27 -5.67
N CYS A 615 -6.66 20.36 -6.60
CA CYS A 615 -7.27 19.05 -6.75
C CYS A 615 -6.35 18.17 -7.60
N ARG A 616 -6.62 16.86 -7.61
CA ARG A 616 -5.93 15.90 -8.49
C ARG A 616 -6.92 15.39 -9.52
N VAL A 617 -6.49 15.30 -10.77
CA VAL A 617 -7.27 14.68 -11.85
C VAL A 617 -6.54 13.42 -12.29
N THR A 618 -7.24 12.30 -12.39
CA THR A 618 -6.72 11.00 -12.86
C THR A 618 -7.42 10.62 -14.17
N PRO A 619 -6.93 11.08 -15.33
CA PRO A 619 -7.57 10.84 -16.62
C PRO A 619 -7.48 9.36 -17.03
N LYS A 620 -8.56 8.81 -17.62
CA LYS A 620 -8.59 7.44 -18.14
C LYS A 620 -8.47 7.37 -19.67
N SER A 621 -8.45 8.52 -20.34
CA SER A 621 -8.34 8.63 -21.80
C SER A 621 -7.70 9.95 -22.23
N ALA A 622 -7.27 10.03 -23.49
CA ALA A 622 -6.82 11.29 -24.09
C ALA A 622 -7.94 12.36 -24.15
N LEU A 623 -9.21 11.93 -24.22
CA LEU A 623 -10.36 12.84 -24.15
C LEU A 623 -10.49 13.48 -22.77
N ASP A 624 -10.27 12.72 -21.70
CA ASP A 624 -10.27 13.28 -20.34
C ASP A 624 -9.17 14.33 -20.19
N VAL A 625 -7.96 14.04 -20.68
CA VAL A 625 -6.84 15.01 -20.69
C VAL A 625 -7.19 16.27 -21.49
N SER A 626 -7.86 16.12 -22.64
CA SER A 626 -8.37 17.23 -23.47
C SER A 626 -9.37 18.11 -22.71
N ILE A 627 -10.37 17.51 -22.07
CA ILE A 627 -11.35 18.22 -21.23
C ILE A 627 -10.63 18.94 -20.09
N THR A 628 -9.71 18.24 -19.41
CA THR A 628 -8.92 18.82 -18.31
C THR A 628 -8.16 20.05 -18.75
N LEU A 629 -7.41 19.96 -19.85
CA LEU A 629 -6.57 21.06 -20.32
C LEU A 629 -7.40 22.27 -20.78
N LYS A 630 -8.55 22.04 -21.43
CA LYS A 630 -9.47 23.12 -21.83
C LYS A 630 -10.01 23.90 -20.62
N ILE A 631 -10.42 23.20 -19.57
CA ILE A 631 -10.95 23.82 -18.33
C ILE A 631 -9.85 24.59 -17.61
N LEU A 632 -8.66 24.00 -17.45
CA LEU A 632 -7.53 24.66 -16.80
C LEU A 632 -7.09 25.91 -17.57
N LYS A 633 -7.05 25.84 -18.91
CA LYS A 633 -6.76 26.99 -19.77
C LYS A 633 -7.81 28.09 -19.64
N GLY A 634 -9.09 27.75 -19.70
CA GLY A 634 -10.20 28.70 -19.57
C GLY A 634 -10.18 29.45 -18.24
N ASN A 635 -9.85 28.72 -17.17
CA ASN A 635 -9.72 29.29 -15.83
C ASN A 635 -8.34 29.92 -15.57
N LYS A 636 -7.35 29.80 -16.47
CA LYS A 636 -5.96 30.22 -16.24
C LYS A 636 -5.39 29.61 -14.94
N CYS A 637 -5.71 28.34 -14.69
CA CYS A 637 -5.24 27.59 -13.54
C CYS A 637 -3.91 26.90 -13.87
N ASN A 638 -2.95 26.98 -12.95
CA ASN A 638 -1.70 26.26 -13.10
C ASN A 638 -1.90 24.75 -12.96
N PHE A 639 -1.00 23.95 -13.53
CA PHE A 639 -1.04 22.51 -13.39
C PHE A 639 0.35 21.88 -13.43
N ALA A 640 0.42 20.65 -12.91
CA ALA A 640 1.55 19.74 -13.08
C ALA A 640 1.05 18.45 -13.72
N VAL A 641 1.93 17.73 -14.43
CA VAL A 641 1.59 16.45 -15.06
C VAL A 641 2.50 15.37 -14.51
N LYS A 642 1.91 14.29 -14.03
CA LYS A 642 2.60 13.13 -13.50
C LYS A 642 2.41 11.94 -14.43
N SER A 643 3.53 11.38 -14.89
CA SER A 643 3.64 10.01 -15.37
C SER A 643 4.03 9.12 -14.16
N GLY A 644 5.29 8.71 -14.04
CA GLY A 644 5.78 7.91 -12.89
C GLY A 644 6.22 8.72 -11.65
N GLY A 645 6.23 10.06 -11.69
CA GLY A 645 6.49 10.88 -10.49
C GLY A 645 7.95 10.94 -10.00
N HIS A 646 8.93 10.70 -10.88
CA HIS A 646 10.36 10.52 -10.54
C HIS A 646 11.21 11.81 -10.53
N ALA A 647 10.61 13.00 -10.57
CA ALA A 647 11.39 14.25 -10.50
C ALA A 647 11.86 14.56 -9.07
N SER A 648 13.06 15.09 -8.90
CA SER A 648 13.73 15.33 -7.60
C SER A 648 13.44 16.69 -6.97
N PHE A 649 12.46 17.45 -7.48
CA PHE A 649 12.15 18.79 -6.96
C PHE A 649 10.67 19.12 -7.04
N ALA A 650 10.24 19.99 -6.11
CA ALA A 650 8.87 20.47 -6.02
C ALA A 650 8.42 21.21 -7.28
N GLY A 651 7.13 21.12 -7.62
CA GLY A 651 6.54 21.85 -8.75
C GLY A 651 6.75 21.21 -10.12
N ALA A 652 7.42 20.05 -10.22
CA ALA A 652 7.67 19.36 -11.48
C ALA A 652 6.49 18.46 -11.91
N SER A 653 6.26 17.36 -11.19
CA SER A 653 5.17 16.41 -11.47
C SER A 653 4.04 16.47 -10.43
N ASN A 654 4.20 17.30 -9.40
CA ASN A 654 3.16 17.72 -8.48
C ASN A 654 3.19 19.25 -8.38
N ILE A 655 2.15 19.84 -7.81
CA ILE A 655 2.03 21.29 -7.60
C ILE A 655 1.34 21.55 -6.27
N ASP A 656 1.61 22.69 -5.66
CA ASP A 656 0.95 23.15 -4.45
C ASP A 656 -0.48 23.65 -4.75
N GLY A 657 -1.12 24.26 -3.74
CA GLY A 657 -2.50 24.75 -3.82
C GLY A 657 -2.73 25.80 -4.91
N SER A 658 -1.68 26.29 -5.57
CA SER A 658 -1.77 27.19 -6.72
C SER A 658 -2.20 26.52 -8.03
N GLY A 659 -2.26 25.18 -8.08
CA GLY A 659 -2.59 24.46 -9.31
C GLY A 659 -3.19 23.07 -9.14
N VAL A 660 -3.44 22.40 -10.27
CA VAL A 660 -4.03 21.06 -10.36
C VAL A 660 -2.97 20.03 -10.76
N ALA A 661 -2.92 18.89 -10.08
CA ALA A 661 -2.07 17.78 -10.51
C ALA A 661 -2.84 16.84 -11.45
N ILE A 662 -2.34 16.64 -12.67
CA ILE A 662 -2.86 15.68 -13.64
C ILE A 662 -2.04 14.40 -13.54
N ASP A 663 -2.59 13.34 -12.94
CA ASP A 663 -1.93 12.05 -12.78
C ASP A 663 -2.37 11.07 -13.87
N LEU A 664 -1.43 10.73 -14.75
CA LEU A 664 -1.69 9.87 -15.91
C LEU A 664 -1.74 8.38 -15.57
N ARG A 665 -1.64 7.97 -14.29
CA ARG A 665 -1.56 6.54 -13.86
C ARG A 665 -2.58 5.59 -14.51
N ASP A 666 -3.78 6.08 -14.87
CA ASP A 666 -4.84 5.27 -15.48
C ASP A 666 -4.73 5.19 -17.01
N LEU A 667 -3.78 5.90 -17.63
CA LEU A 667 -3.33 5.69 -19.00
C LEU A 667 -2.26 4.59 -19.03
N ASN A 668 -2.63 3.37 -18.62
CA ASN A 668 -1.73 2.24 -18.36
C ASN A 668 -1.92 1.05 -19.30
N LYS A 669 -2.48 1.27 -20.49
CA LYS A 669 -2.66 0.21 -21.48
C LYS A 669 -1.37 -0.05 -22.25
N LEU A 670 -1.08 -1.33 -22.49
CA LEU A 670 -0.03 -1.80 -23.39
C LEU A 670 -0.64 -2.71 -24.45
N VAL A 671 -0.30 -2.47 -25.71
CA VAL A 671 -0.76 -3.27 -26.85
C VAL A 671 0.40 -3.52 -27.81
N VAL A 672 0.75 -4.79 -28.01
CA VAL A 672 1.75 -5.20 -29.00
C VAL A 672 1.09 -5.35 -30.37
N SER A 673 1.72 -4.83 -31.43
CA SER A 673 1.23 -4.96 -32.79
C SER A 673 1.25 -6.42 -33.27
N PRO A 674 0.35 -6.84 -34.19
CA PRO A 674 0.34 -8.22 -34.70
C PRO A 674 1.67 -8.67 -35.33
N ASP A 675 2.44 -7.76 -35.92
CA ASP A 675 3.76 -8.04 -36.48
C ASP A 675 4.90 -8.00 -35.45
N ARG A 676 4.59 -7.72 -34.18
CA ARG A 676 5.51 -7.63 -33.04
C ARG A 676 6.62 -6.56 -33.18
N LYS A 677 6.51 -5.64 -34.13
CA LYS A 677 7.51 -4.58 -34.38
C LYS A 677 7.22 -3.28 -33.64
N GLN A 678 6.05 -3.16 -33.02
CA GLN A 678 5.64 -1.97 -32.29
C GLN A 678 4.85 -2.33 -31.04
N THR A 679 5.04 -1.56 -29.98
CA THR A 679 4.23 -1.64 -28.76
C THR A 679 3.69 -0.26 -28.44
N SER A 680 2.36 -0.14 -28.41
CA SER A 680 1.65 1.02 -27.90
C SER A 680 1.61 0.99 -26.38
N VAL A 681 2.22 1.97 -25.73
CA VAL A 681 2.36 2.07 -24.27
C VAL A 681 1.69 3.36 -23.78
N GLY A 682 0.80 3.25 -22.81
CA GLY A 682 0.18 4.40 -22.17
C GLY A 682 1.18 5.24 -21.36
N ALA A 683 1.01 6.57 -21.40
CA ALA A 683 1.95 7.50 -20.76
C ALA A 683 1.99 7.41 -19.22
N GLY A 684 1.01 6.74 -18.60
CA GLY A 684 0.93 6.50 -17.16
C GLY A 684 1.78 5.34 -16.64
N MET A 685 2.30 4.48 -17.53
CA MET A 685 3.05 3.30 -17.12
C MET A 685 4.45 3.64 -16.59
N VAL A 686 4.98 2.75 -15.77
CA VAL A 686 6.40 2.70 -15.38
C VAL A 686 7.11 1.55 -16.11
N TRP A 687 8.43 1.64 -16.25
CA TRP A 687 9.18 0.72 -17.11
C TRP A 687 9.15 -0.74 -16.64
N SER A 688 9.14 -1.01 -15.34
CA SER A 688 9.02 -2.37 -14.82
C SER A 688 7.73 -3.06 -15.29
N SER A 689 6.60 -2.34 -15.30
CA SER A 689 5.33 -2.86 -15.80
C SER A 689 5.36 -3.12 -17.30
N VAL A 690 6.01 -2.25 -18.08
CA VAL A 690 6.17 -2.43 -19.52
C VAL A 690 7.02 -3.67 -19.82
N TYR A 691 8.18 -3.80 -19.18
CA TYR A 691 9.07 -4.93 -19.43
C TYR A 691 8.49 -6.26 -18.94
N MET A 692 7.76 -6.28 -17.82
CA MET A 692 7.12 -7.50 -17.33
C MET A 692 6.13 -8.08 -18.36
N GLU A 693 5.37 -7.24 -19.08
CA GLU A 693 4.46 -7.70 -20.13
C GLU A 693 5.17 -8.10 -21.43
N LEU A 694 6.28 -7.45 -21.76
CA LEU A 694 7.06 -7.73 -22.97
C LEU A 694 7.97 -8.95 -22.83
N ASP A 695 8.59 -9.15 -21.66
CA ASP A 695 9.42 -10.33 -21.35
C ASP A 695 8.58 -11.62 -21.47
N ALA A 696 7.31 -11.59 -21.04
CA ALA A 696 6.38 -12.71 -21.21
C ALA A 696 6.14 -13.10 -22.68
N GLN A 697 6.47 -12.20 -23.61
CA GLN A 697 6.34 -12.37 -25.06
C GLN A 697 7.71 -12.44 -25.76
N ASN A 698 8.82 -12.51 -25.03
CA ASN A 698 10.20 -12.41 -25.56
C ASN A 698 10.41 -11.17 -26.45
N LEU A 699 9.87 -10.04 -26.03
CA LEU A 699 10.03 -8.75 -26.68
C LEU A 699 10.70 -7.76 -25.73
N GLY A 700 11.34 -6.75 -26.33
CA GLY A 700 11.89 -5.60 -25.63
C GLY A 700 11.58 -4.32 -26.39
N THR A 701 11.68 -3.20 -25.68
CA THR A 701 11.64 -1.84 -26.22
C THR A 701 12.76 -1.03 -25.59
N VAL A 702 13.24 0.00 -26.27
CA VAL A 702 14.22 0.92 -25.69
C VAL A 702 13.53 1.82 -24.66
N GLY A 703 13.90 1.66 -23.39
CA GLY A 703 13.29 2.39 -22.27
C GLY A 703 14.23 2.59 -21.09
N GLY A 704 13.67 2.97 -19.95
CA GLY A 704 14.42 3.23 -18.72
C GLY A 704 15.12 2.01 -18.15
N ARG A 705 16.27 2.23 -17.52
CA ARG A 705 17.07 1.19 -16.84
C ARG A 705 16.60 0.93 -15.40
N SER A 706 16.03 1.94 -14.74
CA SER A 706 15.39 1.77 -13.42
C SER A 706 13.88 1.61 -13.59
N GLY A 707 13.33 0.55 -13.00
CA GLY A 707 11.96 0.08 -13.22
C GLY A 707 10.85 1.03 -12.77
N GLY A 708 11.05 1.80 -11.69
CA GLY A 708 10.04 2.73 -11.14
C GLY A 708 9.88 4.04 -11.94
N ILE A 709 10.72 4.28 -12.94
CA ILE A 709 10.65 5.50 -13.74
C ILE A 709 9.45 5.44 -14.70
N GLY A 710 8.71 6.55 -14.79
CA GLY A 710 7.59 6.69 -15.73
C GLY A 710 8.02 6.80 -17.19
N VAL A 711 7.27 6.14 -18.07
CA VAL A 711 7.48 6.15 -19.53
C VAL A 711 7.48 7.56 -20.10
N GLY A 712 6.57 8.43 -19.62
CA GLY A 712 6.37 9.76 -20.17
C GLY A 712 7.58 10.67 -20.03
N GLY A 713 7.95 10.98 -18.78
CA GLY A 713 9.04 11.93 -18.50
C GLY A 713 10.38 11.47 -19.08
N LEU A 714 10.72 10.18 -18.89
CA LEU A 714 11.99 9.62 -19.37
C LEU A 714 12.13 9.75 -20.88
N THR A 715 11.10 9.32 -21.63
CA THR A 715 11.14 9.29 -23.10
C THR A 715 11.13 10.70 -23.69
N LEU A 716 10.41 11.66 -23.08
CA LEU A 716 10.37 13.04 -23.57
C LEU A 716 11.66 13.82 -23.31
N GLY A 717 12.44 13.43 -22.30
CA GLY A 717 13.75 14.02 -22.00
C GLY A 717 14.95 13.34 -22.69
N GLY A 718 14.73 12.23 -23.40
CA GLY A 718 15.78 11.40 -24.01
C GLY A 718 15.57 9.92 -23.68
N GLY A 719 16.16 9.48 -22.57
CA GLY A 719 15.96 8.13 -22.03
C GLY A 719 17.10 7.17 -22.36
N ILE A 720 18.09 7.09 -21.48
CA ILE A 720 19.22 6.15 -21.60
C ILE A 720 18.76 4.73 -21.21
N SER A 721 19.09 3.76 -22.07
CA SER A 721 18.66 2.36 -21.97
C SER A 721 19.85 1.41 -21.96
N PHE A 722 19.66 0.17 -21.47
CA PHE A 722 20.63 -0.92 -21.67
C PHE A 722 20.83 -1.25 -23.15
N PHE A 723 19.86 -0.90 -24.00
CA PHE A 723 19.92 -1.14 -25.44
C PHE A 723 20.41 0.07 -26.24
N SER A 724 20.87 1.13 -25.58
CA SER A 724 21.19 2.38 -26.29
C SER A 724 22.33 2.25 -27.28
N GLY A 725 23.29 1.35 -27.05
CA GLY A 725 24.35 1.05 -28.03
C GLY A 725 23.83 0.52 -29.36
N ARG A 726 22.65 -0.13 -29.37
CA ARG A 726 22.05 -0.76 -30.56
C ARG A 726 21.03 0.14 -31.27
N TYR A 727 20.43 1.08 -30.53
CA TYR A 727 19.21 1.73 -30.97
C TYR A 727 19.12 3.23 -30.60
N GLY A 728 20.10 3.81 -29.91
CA GLY A 728 20.02 5.18 -29.41
C GLY A 728 19.20 5.32 -28.12
N PHE A 729 18.72 6.52 -27.83
CA PHE A 729 17.90 6.75 -26.64
C PHE A 729 16.44 6.32 -26.86
N ALA A 730 15.67 6.19 -25.78
CA ALA A 730 14.27 5.81 -25.84
C ALA A 730 13.46 6.73 -26.76
N CYS A 731 13.76 8.04 -26.77
CA CYS A 731 13.13 9.01 -27.64
C CYS A 731 13.33 8.72 -29.14
N ASP A 732 14.50 8.21 -29.55
CA ASP A 732 14.82 7.87 -30.95
C ASP A 732 13.98 6.70 -31.47
N ASN A 733 13.43 5.91 -30.55
CA ASN A 733 12.69 4.68 -30.80
C ASN A 733 11.17 4.84 -30.73
N VAL A 734 10.68 6.07 -30.56
CA VAL A 734 9.25 6.35 -30.66
C VAL A 734 8.86 6.49 -32.14
N ASN A 735 7.92 5.67 -32.60
CA ASN A 735 7.38 5.75 -33.95
C ASN A 735 6.24 6.78 -34.06
N ASN A 736 5.41 6.88 -33.02
CA ASN A 736 4.28 7.80 -32.96
C ASN A 736 3.97 8.20 -31.51
N TYR A 737 3.58 9.46 -31.31
CA TYR A 737 3.06 9.98 -30.04
C TYR A 737 1.59 10.35 -30.21
N GLN A 738 0.71 9.93 -29.29
CA GLN A 738 -0.62 10.54 -29.16
C GLN A 738 -0.55 11.72 -28.20
N VAL A 739 -0.78 12.92 -28.69
CA VAL A 739 -0.55 14.17 -27.98
C VAL A 739 -1.82 14.99 -27.89
N VAL A 740 -2.10 15.52 -26.70
CA VAL A 740 -3.13 16.54 -26.47
C VAL A 740 -2.48 17.92 -26.51
N PHE A 741 -2.86 18.74 -27.49
CA PHE A 741 -2.34 20.09 -27.69
C PHE A 741 -3.01 21.11 -26.77
N ALA A 742 -2.47 22.34 -26.73
CA ALA A 742 -2.96 23.43 -25.89
C ALA A 742 -4.40 23.89 -26.18
N ASP A 743 -4.98 23.52 -27.32
CA ASP A 743 -6.39 23.74 -27.67
C ASP A 743 -7.29 22.54 -27.31
N GLY A 744 -6.70 21.46 -26.79
CA GLY A 744 -7.31 20.18 -26.46
C GLY A 744 -7.58 19.27 -27.66
N SER A 745 -7.07 19.58 -28.85
CA SER A 745 -7.09 18.61 -29.96
C SER A 745 -6.17 17.42 -29.65
N ILE A 746 -6.58 16.22 -30.06
CA ILE A 746 -5.85 14.97 -29.86
C ILE A 746 -5.25 14.58 -31.21
N ASN A 747 -3.93 14.51 -31.30
CA ASN A 747 -3.23 14.29 -32.56
C ASN A 747 -2.18 13.19 -32.45
N ASP A 748 -2.05 12.42 -33.51
CA ASP A 748 -0.90 11.54 -33.72
C ASP A 748 0.25 12.34 -34.34
N VAL A 749 1.42 12.30 -33.67
CA VAL A 749 2.63 13.02 -34.04
C VAL A 749 3.73 12.01 -34.36
N ASN A 750 4.19 12.03 -35.60
CA ASN A 750 5.15 11.08 -36.15
C ASN A 750 5.92 11.71 -37.33
N LYS A 751 6.75 10.91 -38.02
CA LYS A 751 7.58 11.39 -39.14
C LYS A 751 6.78 11.97 -40.32
N LYS A 752 5.50 11.59 -40.48
CA LYS A 752 4.63 12.06 -41.56
C LYS A 752 3.66 13.14 -41.09
N SER A 753 3.16 13.02 -39.86
CA SER A 753 2.20 13.93 -39.24
C SER A 753 2.90 14.79 -38.18
N HIS A 754 3.00 16.10 -38.41
CA HIS A 754 3.73 17.05 -37.54
C HIS A 754 5.22 16.70 -37.32
N PRO A 755 6.02 16.54 -38.39
CA PRO A 755 7.41 16.08 -38.30
C PRO A 755 8.33 17.02 -37.52
N ASP A 756 8.02 18.32 -37.47
CA ASP A 756 8.73 19.29 -36.65
C ASP A 756 8.48 19.07 -35.16
N LEU A 757 7.23 18.87 -34.76
CA LEU A 757 6.88 18.53 -33.38
C LEU A 757 7.42 17.16 -32.97
N PHE A 758 7.45 16.19 -33.90
CA PHE A 758 8.03 14.88 -33.67
C PHE A 758 9.51 14.95 -33.27
N PHE A 759 10.29 15.81 -33.94
CA PHE A 759 11.66 16.15 -33.54
C PHE A 759 11.70 16.78 -32.14
N ALA A 760 10.80 17.72 -31.85
CA ALA A 760 10.80 18.46 -30.59
C ALA A 760 10.45 17.61 -29.36
N LEU A 761 9.56 16.63 -29.49
CA LEU A 761 9.20 15.70 -28.41
C LEU A 761 10.34 14.75 -28.01
N ARG A 762 11.40 14.66 -28.82
CA ARG A 762 12.60 13.88 -28.54
C ARG A 762 13.69 14.70 -27.88
N GLY A 763 13.45 15.03 -26.61
CA GLY A 763 14.38 15.80 -25.78
C GLY A 763 13.83 17.15 -25.34
N GLY A 764 12.77 17.67 -25.96
CA GLY A 764 12.19 18.96 -25.56
C GLY A 764 11.22 18.90 -24.37
N GLY A 765 11.03 17.72 -23.76
CA GLY A 765 10.23 17.58 -22.54
C GLY A 765 8.74 17.87 -22.72
N ASN A 766 8.13 18.48 -21.69
CA ASN A 766 6.69 18.73 -21.61
C ASN A 766 6.27 20.10 -22.19
N ASN A 767 7.03 20.68 -23.13
CA ASN A 767 6.83 22.04 -23.60
C ASN A 767 5.77 22.21 -24.69
N PHE A 768 5.23 21.12 -25.24
CA PHE A 768 4.44 21.17 -26.48
C PHE A 768 3.05 20.54 -26.40
N GLY A 769 2.76 19.80 -25.33
CA GLY A 769 1.57 18.97 -25.24
C GLY A 769 1.64 17.98 -24.09
N ILE A 770 0.50 17.37 -23.78
CA ILE A 770 0.45 16.21 -22.88
C ILE A 770 0.41 14.95 -23.73
N VAL A 771 1.49 14.17 -23.70
CA VAL A 771 1.53 12.86 -24.36
C VAL A 771 0.74 11.85 -23.54
N THR A 772 -0.12 11.10 -24.20
CA THR A 772 -1.04 10.13 -23.58
C THR A 772 -0.73 8.68 -23.99
N ARG A 773 -0.05 8.48 -25.12
CA ARG A 773 0.42 7.18 -25.62
C ARG A 773 1.73 7.34 -26.40
N PHE A 774 2.62 6.37 -26.27
CA PHE A 774 3.86 6.20 -27.02
C PHE A 774 3.78 4.90 -27.82
N ASP A 775 3.93 4.96 -29.14
CA ASP A 775 4.03 3.78 -29.98
C ASP A 775 5.53 3.50 -30.23
N LEU A 776 6.10 2.60 -29.43
CA LEU A 776 7.53 2.31 -29.35
C LEU A 776 7.93 1.22 -30.34
N ALA A 777 9.11 1.33 -30.95
CA ALA A 777 9.70 0.23 -31.70
C ALA A 777 10.01 -0.96 -30.77
N SER A 778 9.61 -2.15 -31.18
CA SER A 778 9.81 -3.40 -30.46
C SER A 778 10.74 -4.33 -31.22
N PHE A 779 11.52 -5.10 -30.47
CA PHE A 779 12.45 -6.09 -31.01
C PHE A 779 12.39 -7.36 -30.17
N GLU A 780 12.81 -8.48 -30.75
CA GLU A 780 12.94 -9.73 -29.99
C GLU A 780 14.03 -9.58 -28.93
N GLN A 781 13.67 -9.91 -27.70
CA GLN A 781 14.57 -9.89 -26.56
C GLN A 781 14.28 -11.12 -25.70
N GLY A 782 15.31 -11.92 -25.49
CA GLY A 782 15.28 -13.03 -24.54
C GLY A 782 16.07 -12.69 -23.29
N LYS A 783 16.61 -13.72 -22.63
CA LYS A 783 17.51 -13.53 -21.50
C LYS A 783 18.74 -12.71 -21.89
N MET A 784 19.24 -11.96 -20.93
CA MET A 784 20.44 -11.15 -20.97
C MET A 784 21.33 -11.50 -19.78
N TRP A 785 22.60 -11.13 -19.83
CA TRP A 785 23.47 -11.20 -18.67
C TRP A 785 23.58 -9.83 -18.04
N GLY A 786 23.56 -9.73 -16.72
CA GLY A 786 23.87 -8.48 -16.05
C GLY A 786 23.65 -8.54 -14.55
N GLY A 787 23.95 -7.42 -13.91
CA GLY A 787 23.82 -7.20 -12.47
C GLY A 787 24.86 -6.20 -11.99
N GLN A 788 24.86 -5.97 -10.68
CA GLN A 788 25.74 -5.04 -10.01
C GLN A 788 26.98 -5.75 -9.44
N LEU A 789 28.15 -5.16 -9.68
CA LEU A 789 29.41 -5.55 -9.07
C LEU A 789 29.93 -4.44 -8.18
N ALA A 790 30.31 -4.77 -6.95
CA ALA A 790 30.86 -3.82 -5.99
C ALA A 790 32.37 -4.03 -5.82
N TYR A 791 33.13 -2.95 -5.72
CA TYR A 791 34.60 -2.94 -5.69
C TYR A 791 35.13 -2.03 -4.59
N THR A 792 36.29 -2.41 -4.05
CA THR A 792 37.04 -1.56 -3.12
C THR A 792 37.59 -0.30 -3.82
N PRO A 793 37.84 0.80 -3.09
CA PRO A 793 38.39 2.04 -3.63
C PRO A 793 39.72 1.88 -4.41
N ASP A 794 40.55 0.91 -4.06
CA ASP A 794 41.86 0.71 -4.71
C ASP A 794 41.74 0.40 -6.21
N ASN A 795 40.57 -0.08 -6.65
CA ASN A 795 40.29 -0.42 -8.04
C ASN A 795 39.81 0.77 -8.90
N MET A 796 39.64 1.96 -8.32
CA MET A 796 39.03 3.12 -9.02
C MET A 796 39.70 3.45 -10.36
N LEU A 797 41.04 3.52 -10.41
CA LEU A 797 41.76 3.83 -11.64
C LEU A 797 41.56 2.74 -12.71
N ALA A 798 41.53 1.48 -12.29
CA ALA A 798 41.27 0.35 -13.19
C ALA A 798 39.85 0.40 -13.75
N LEU A 799 38.85 0.75 -12.93
CA LEU A 799 37.46 0.93 -13.35
C LEU A 799 37.29 2.12 -14.31
N ASN A 800 37.92 3.27 -14.04
CA ASN A 800 37.92 4.41 -14.96
C ASN A 800 38.56 4.06 -16.31
N THR A 801 39.65 3.29 -16.28
CA THR A 801 40.33 2.79 -17.48
C THR A 801 39.43 1.80 -18.24
N ALA A 802 38.72 0.92 -17.53
CA ALA A 802 37.75 0.00 -18.11
C ALA A 802 36.60 0.77 -18.78
N LEU A 803 36.06 1.81 -18.14
CA LEU A 803 35.00 2.66 -18.70
C LEU A 803 35.46 3.45 -19.93
N TYR A 804 36.66 4.03 -19.89
CA TYR A 804 37.26 4.70 -21.04
C TYR A 804 37.36 3.73 -22.24
N ASN A 805 37.90 2.54 -21.99
CA ASN A 805 38.08 1.49 -23.02
C ASN A 805 36.74 0.97 -23.55
N PHE A 806 35.74 0.79 -22.68
CA PHE A 806 34.39 0.44 -23.09
C PHE A 806 33.84 1.50 -24.05
N ASN A 807 33.91 2.78 -23.67
CA ASN A 807 33.29 3.88 -24.41
C ASN A 807 33.87 4.04 -25.84
N ILE A 808 35.19 3.93 -25.99
CA ILE A 808 35.84 4.01 -27.32
C ILE A 808 35.65 2.75 -28.17
N ASN A 809 35.37 1.58 -27.57
CA ASN A 809 35.20 0.32 -28.29
C ASN A 809 33.73 -0.12 -28.43
N HIS A 810 32.79 0.60 -27.84
CA HIS A 810 31.39 0.20 -27.76
C HIS A 810 30.76 -0.05 -29.14
N TYR A 811 31.20 0.69 -30.18
CA TYR A 811 30.72 0.49 -31.56
C TYR A 811 31.03 -0.91 -32.13
N LYS A 812 32.03 -1.61 -31.58
CA LYS A 812 32.39 -2.98 -31.99
C LYS A 812 31.44 -4.02 -31.41
N ASP A 813 30.87 -3.75 -30.24
CA ASP A 813 29.94 -4.64 -29.56
C ASP A 813 28.85 -3.82 -28.83
N PRO A 814 27.80 -3.40 -29.56
CA PRO A 814 26.77 -2.49 -29.04
C PRO A 814 25.83 -3.15 -28.02
N TYR A 815 26.03 -4.42 -27.67
CA TYR A 815 25.19 -5.14 -26.72
C TYR A 815 25.51 -4.83 -25.26
N GLY A 816 26.66 -4.21 -24.98
CA GLY A 816 27.07 -3.85 -23.63
C GLY A 816 26.41 -2.56 -23.13
N ALA A 817 26.16 -2.47 -21.82
CA ALA A 817 25.82 -1.25 -21.13
C ALA A 817 26.55 -1.21 -19.78
N VAL A 818 26.91 0.00 -19.36
CA VAL A 818 27.67 0.24 -18.12
C VAL A 818 27.15 1.49 -17.43
N ILE A 819 26.96 1.39 -16.11
CA ILE A 819 26.87 2.53 -15.20
C ILE A 819 27.99 2.35 -14.18
N LEU A 820 28.84 3.36 -13.99
CA LEU A 820 29.88 3.33 -12.96
C LEU A 820 29.56 4.39 -11.90
N ALA A 821 29.35 3.96 -10.66
CA ALA A 821 29.07 4.84 -9.54
C ALA A 821 30.18 4.75 -8.48
N TYR A 822 30.51 5.91 -7.91
CA TYR A 822 31.39 6.05 -6.76
C TYR A 822 30.56 6.61 -5.60
N VAL A 823 30.34 5.79 -4.58
CA VAL A 823 29.35 6.01 -3.52
C VAL A 823 30.05 6.16 -2.18
N TYR A 824 29.66 7.17 -1.42
CA TYR A 824 30.10 7.32 -0.03
C TYR A 824 29.07 6.68 0.92
N ILE A 825 29.54 5.88 1.87
CA ILE A 825 28.71 5.22 2.89
C ILE A 825 29.02 5.88 4.25
N PRO A 826 28.18 6.83 4.72
CA PRO A 826 28.47 7.60 5.93
C PRO A 826 28.63 6.75 7.18
N ALA A 827 27.84 5.68 7.30
CA ALA A 827 27.86 4.78 8.47
C ALA A 827 29.22 4.09 8.68
N GLN A 828 30.03 3.98 7.64
CA GLN A 828 31.35 3.31 7.66
C GLN A 828 32.50 4.29 7.39
N ASP A 829 32.20 5.57 7.12
CA ASP A 829 33.15 6.57 6.63
C ASP A 829 34.03 6.03 5.48
N PHE A 830 33.37 5.36 4.52
CA PHE A 830 34.06 4.58 3.49
C PHE A 830 33.42 4.80 2.12
N PHE A 831 34.24 4.71 1.08
CA PHE A 831 33.78 4.78 -0.30
C PHE A 831 33.74 3.40 -0.94
N ILE A 832 32.80 3.18 -1.84
CA ILE A 832 32.71 1.97 -2.65
C ILE A 832 32.50 2.36 -4.11
N SER A 833 33.06 1.57 -5.03
CA SER A 833 32.70 1.69 -6.44
C SER A 833 31.68 0.60 -6.78
N SER A 834 30.60 0.98 -7.46
CA SER A 834 29.61 0.06 -8.00
C SER A 834 29.62 0.16 -9.52
N ALA A 835 29.65 -0.98 -10.21
CA ALA A 835 29.44 -1.06 -11.65
C ALA A 835 28.21 -1.91 -11.95
N ASP A 836 27.18 -1.28 -12.50
CA ASP A 836 26.06 -2.00 -13.11
C ASP A 836 26.46 -2.34 -14.55
N LEU A 837 26.55 -3.64 -14.83
CA LEU A 837 27.02 -4.18 -16.09
C LEU A 837 25.91 -5.00 -16.72
N GLU A 838 25.58 -4.71 -17.98
CA GLU A 838 24.60 -5.47 -18.72
C GLU A 838 25.10 -5.83 -20.12
N TYR A 839 24.73 -7.02 -20.57
CA TYR A 839 24.97 -7.50 -21.91
C TYR A 839 23.68 -8.04 -22.49
N GLY A 840 23.20 -7.48 -23.59
CA GLY A 840 21.89 -7.79 -24.18
C GLY A 840 21.68 -9.23 -24.69
N LYS A 841 22.65 -10.13 -24.45
CA LYS A 841 22.62 -11.56 -24.75
C LYS A 841 22.94 -12.38 -23.49
N PRO A 842 22.54 -13.65 -23.40
CA PRO A 842 22.79 -14.48 -22.22
C PRO A 842 24.22 -15.04 -22.22
N ILE A 843 25.22 -14.14 -22.25
CA ILE A 843 26.65 -14.47 -22.31
C ILE A 843 27.33 -13.77 -21.14
N ALA A 844 27.87 -14.54 -20.20
CA ALA A 844 28.47 -14.00 -18.97
C ALA A 844 29.83 -13.32 -19.19
N ASP A 845 30.64 -13.84 -20.10
CA ASP A 845 32.02 -13.38 -20.32
C ASP A 845 32.14 -12.55 -21.61
N ALA A 846 31.24 -11.59 -21.80
CA ALA A 846 31.29 -10.72 -22.96
C ALA A 846 32.61 -9.93 -22.99
N ALA A 847 33.36 -10.03 -24.10
CA ALA A 847 34.70 -9.44 -24.21
C ALA A 847 34.71 -7.92 -23.97
N ILE A 848 33.63 -7.23 -24.33
CA ILE A 848 33.48 -5.76 -24.13
C ILE A 848 33.38 -5.37 -22.64
N LEU A 849 32.95 -6.28 -21.76
CA LEU A 849 32.82 -6.07 -20.32
C LEU A 849 33.96 -6.71 -19.50
N ALA A 850 34.84 -7.47 -20.15
CA ALA A 850 35.90 -8.23 -19.49
C ALA A 850 36.87 -7.37 -18.66
N ASN A 851 37.06 -6.09 -19.02
CA ASN A 851 37.91 -5.18 -18.26
C ASN A 851 37.32 -4.80 -16.89
N PHE A 852 36.01 -5.00 -16.69
CA PHE A 852 35.35 -4.83 -15.39
C PHE A 852 35.30 -6.15 -14.62
N THR A 853 34.91 -7.25 -15.26
CA THR A 853 34.70 -8.55 -14.60
C THR A 853 36.00 -9.24 -14.17
N LYS A 854 37.15 -8.89 -14.78
CA LYS A 854 38.47 -9.37 -14.35
C LYS A 854 39.01 -8.66 -13.11
N ILE A 855 38.46 -7.50 -12.76
CA ILE A 855 38.83 -6.81 -11.53
C ILE A 855 38.14 -7.55 -10.38
N PRO A 856 38.84 -7.90 -9.28
CA PRO A 856 38.22 -8.57 -8.14
C PRO A 856 37.11 -7.71 -7.51
N SER A 857 35.86 -8.15 -7.62
CA SER A 857 34.72 -7.55 -6.92
C SER A 857 34.54 -8.17 -5.53
N ILE A 858 34.07 -7.38 -4.56
CA ILE A 858 33.74 -7.86 -3.21
C ILE A 858 32.31 -8.39 -3.10
N GLN A 859 31.44 -8.02 -4.04
CA GLN A 859 30.07 -8.51 -4.17
C GLN A 859 29.67 -8.51 -5.64
N SER A 860 28.85 -9.48 -6.05
CA SER A 860 28.29 -9.55 -7.40
C SER A 860 26.91 -10.19 -7.38
N SER A 861 25.95 -9.57 -8.06
CA SER A 861 24.65 -10.14 -8.39
C SER A 861 24.55 -10.61 -9.85
N ALA A 862 25.65 -10.51 -10.61
CA ALA A 862 25.63 -10.70 -12.05
C ALA A 862 25.26 -12.12 -12.45
N ARG A 863 24.24 -12.24 -13.31
CA ARG A 863 23.66 -13.53 -13.71
C ARG A 863 22.98 -13.43 -15.07
N ILE A 864 22.66 -14.58 -15.65
CA ILE A 864 21.75 -14.63 -16.81
C ILE A 864 20.32 -14.50 -16.28
N THR A 865 19.64 -13.41 -16.63
CA THR A 865 18.24 -13.16 -16.26
C THR A 865 17.48 -12.40 -17.37
N ASN A 866 16.31 -11.84 -17.11
CA ASN A 866 15.50 -11.05 -18.05
C ASN A 866 15.66 -9.54 -17.79
N LEU A 867 15.06 -8.72 -18.66
CA LEU A 867 15.14 -7.26 -18.56
C LEU A 867 14.42 -6.74 -17.32
N THR A 868 13.26 -7.31 -16.98
CA THR A 868 12.47 -6.92 -15.82
C THR A 868 13.28 -6.99 -14.52
N ASP A 869 13.94 -8.13 -14.26
CA ASP A 869 14.71 -8.37 -13.04
C ASP A 869 15.86 -7.37 -12.88
N LEU A 870 16.62 -7.10 -13.95
CA LEU A 870 17.72 -6.13 -13.91
C LEU A 870 17.23 -4.72 -13.63
N THR A 871 16.06 -4.35 -14.18
CA THR A 871 15.51 -3.00 -13.96
C THR A 871 14.91 -2.82 -12.56
N ILE A 872 14.39 -3.89 -11.96
CA ILE A 872 13.95 -3.90 -10.56
C ILE A 872 15.16 -3.81 -9.63
N GLU A 873 16.22 -4.56 -9.91
CA GLU A 873 17.47 -4.53 -9.15
C GLU A 873 18.10 -3.13 -9.14
N LEU A 874 18.25 -2.50 -10.31
CA LEU A 874 18.77 -1.13 -10.37
C LEU A 874 17.86 -0.13 -9.66
N ASN A 875 16.54 -0.30 -9.70
CA ASN A 875 15.59 0.55 -8.98
C ASN A 875 15.76 0.48 -7.46
N ALA A 876 16.15 -0.67 -6.91
CA ALA A 876 16.35 -0.85 -5.47
C ALA A 876 17.49 0.02 -4.91
N THR A 877 18.41 0.49 -5.75
CA THR A 877 19.49 1.41 -5.37
C THR A 877 19.02 2.86 -5.11
N GLN A 878 17.78 3.19 -5.49
CA GLN A 878 17.19 4.54 -5.40
C GLN A 878 15.77 4.45 -4.81
N PRO A 879 15.64 4.09 -3.52
CA PRO A 879 14.34 3.90 -2.90
C PRO A 879 13.51 5.19 -2.88
N SER A 880 12.19 5.06 -2.99
CA SER A 880 11.27 6.19 -2.85
C SER A 880 11.13 6.63 -1.38
N GLY A 881 10.76 7.89 -1.18
CA GLY A 881 10.35 8.42 0.12
C GLY A 881 11.38 9.35 0.79
N LEU A 882 12.64 9.29 0.36
CA LEU A 882 13.67 10.23 0.79
C LEU A 882 13.60 11.56 0.02
N ARG A 883 14.34 12.54 0.52
CA ARG A 883 14.60 13.78 -0.18
C ARG A 883 15.71 13.51 -1.18
N GLU A 884 15.53 13.99 -2.41
CA GLU A 884 16.39 13.60 -3.54
C GLU A 884 16.91 14.83 -4.29
N THR A 885 18.09 14.72 -4.92
CA THR A 885 18.55 15.70 -5.91
C THR A 885 19.46 15.05 -6.95
N PHE A 886 19.27 15.44 -8.21
CA PHE A 886 20.17 15.12 -9.32
C PHE A 886 20.78 16.39 -9.88
N TRP A 887 22.06 16.33 -10.20
CA TRP A 887 22.74 17.37 -10.96
C TRP A 887 23.71 16.77 -11.95
N THR A 888 23.85 17.38 -13.12
CA THR A 888 24.64 16.77 -14.19
C THR A 888 25.46 17.77 -15.00
N PHE A 889 26.58 17.30 -15.54
CA PHE A 889 27.35 17.95 -16.60
C PHE A 889 28.00 16.89 -17.48
N THR A 890 28.48 17.28 -18.65
CA THR A 890 29.05 16.35 -19.63
C THR A 890 30.50 16.72 -19.92
N VAL A 891 31.35 15.70 -20.07
CA VAL A 891 32.75 15.85 -20.45
C VAL A 891 33.11 14.92 -21.61
N HIS A 892 34.18 15.23 -22.33
CA HIS A 892 34.79 14.29 -23.26
C HIS A 892 35.41 13.10 -22.50
N ASN A 893 35.38 11.93 -23.12
CA ASN A 893 35.86 10.69 -22.52
C ASN A 893 37.38 10.71 -22.28
N ASP A 894 37.78 10.86 -21.01
CA ASP A 894 39.19 10.91 -20.58
C ASP A 894 39.34 10.31 -19.17
N ILE A 895 40.41 9.55 -18.94
CA ILE A 895 40.63 8.84 -17.66
C ILE A 895 40.99 9.83 -16.54
N GLN A 896 41.79 10.83 -16.85
CA GLN A 896 42.32 11.76 -15.86
C GLN A 896 41.22 12.69 -15.35
N ILE A 897 40.34 13.19 -16.22
CA ILE A 897 39.20 14.01 -15.78
C ILE A 897 38.23 13.24 -14.88
N MET A 898 37.94 11.95 -15.17
CA MET A 898 37.11 11.12 -14.28
C MET A 898 37.76 10.94 -12.90
N THR A 899 39.05 10.63 -12.88
CA THR A 899 39.85 10.47 -11.66
C THR A 899 39.85 11.74 -10.81
N ASP A 900 40.05 12.89 -11.44
CA ASP A 900 40.12 14.16 -10.71
C ASP A 900 38.74 14.64 -10.22
N ILE A 901 37.67 14.34 -10.94
CA ILE A 901 36.29 14.60 -10.49
C ILE A 901 35.92 13.69 -9.31
N GLN A 902 36.36 12.43 -9.30
CA GLN A 902 36.22 11.55 -8.13
C GLN A 902 36.96 12.11 -6.90
N ALA A 903 38.21 12.53 -7.08
CA ALA A 903 39.00 13.14 -6.01
C ALA A 903 38.34 14.44 -5.49
N LEU A 904 37.83 15.27 -6.40
CA LEU A 904 37.05 16.46 -6.07
C LEU A 904 35.82 16.11 -5.23
N PHE A 905 35.06 15.09 -5.65
CA PHE A 905 33.88 14.64 -4.92
C PHE A 905 34.24 14.19 -3.51
N ALA A 906 35.22 13.28 -3.39
CA ALA A 906 35.70 12.77 -2.11
C ALA A 906 36.16 13.89 -1.17
N SER A 907 36.84 14.92 -1.69
CA SER A 907 37.32 16.06 -0.89
C SER A 907 36.19 16.96 -0.35
N GLN A 908 35.03 16.99 -1.01
CA GLN A 908 33.93 17.88 -0.64
C GLN A 908 32.85 17.17 0.20
N VAL A 909 32.67 15.86 0.03
CA VAL A 909 31.64 15.06 0.73
C VAL A 909 31.63 15.26 2.26
N PRO A 910 32.78 15.45 2.96
CA PRO A 910 32.77 15.70 4.41
C PRO A 910 31.86 16.86 4.86
N VAL A 911 31.57 17.84 3.99
CA VAL A 911 30.66 18.97 4.28
C VAL A 911 29.22 18.52 4.57
N ILE A 912 28.80 17.40 3.98
CA ILE A 912 27.44 16.86 4.11
C ILE A 912 27.39 15.53 4.85
N ALA A 913 28.53 14.90 5.15
CA ALA A 913 28.64 13.53 5.65
C ALA A 913 27.81 13.19 6.90
N ASN A 914 27.45 14.18 7.72
CA ASN A 914 26.64 13.98 8.94
C ASN A 914 25.12 14.16 8.73
N ALA A 915 24.65 14.33 7.48
CA ALA A 915 23.21 14.41 7.21
C ALA A 915 22.54 13.03 7.42
N SER A 916 21.36 13.04 8.03
CA SER A 916 20.57 11.83 8.30
C SER A 916 20.12 11.17 6.98
N GLY A 917 20.22 9.85 6.89
CA GLY A 917 19.80 9.09 5.70
C GLY A 917 20.59 9.43 4.42
N LEU A 918 21.80 9.98 4.57
CA LEU A 918 22.59 10.44 3.44
C LEU A 918 23.13 9.28 2.60
N LEU A 919 22.92 9.36 1.28
CA LEU A 919 23.53 8.47 0.30
C LEU A 919 23.94 9.26 -0.95
N PRO A 920 25.18 9.80 -1.00
CA PRO A 920 25.67 10.55 -2.14
C PRO A 920 26.48 9.66 -3.09
N ALA A 921 26.11 9.67 -4.36
CA ALA A 921 26.73 8.89 -5.43
C ALA A 921 27.16 9.80 -6.59
N LEU A 922 28.42 9.66 -7.01
CA LEU A 922 28.96 10.23 -8.24
C LEU A 922 28.90 9.16 -9.33
N VAL A 923 28.18 9.43 -10.42
CA VAL A 923 27.86 8.44 -11.45
C VAL A 923 28.40 8.88 -12.81
N PHE A 924 29.16 8.01 -13.46
CA PHE A 924 29.68 8.14 -14.80
C PHE A 924 28.90 7.24 -15.76
N GLN A 925 28.39 7.83 -16.84
CA GLN A 925 27.62 7.09 -17.84
C GLN A 925 28.11 7.41 -19.25
N PRO A 926 28.49 6.40 -20.06
CA PRO A 926 29.05 6.63 -21.37
C PRO A 926 27.96 7.03 -22.38
N ILE A 927 28.24 8.07 -23.16
CA ILE A 927 27.54 8.40 -24.40
C ILE A 927 28.53 8.13 -25.54
N SER A 928 28.61 6.87 -25.95
CA SER A 928 29.53 6.40 -26.99
C SER A 928 29.04 6.74 -28.40
N THR A 929 29.93 6.65 -29.39
CA THR A 929 29.57 6.78 -30.81
C THR A 929 28.61 5.70 -31.31
N ALA A 930 28.59 4.52 -30.69
CA ALA A 930 27.56 3.51 -30.96
C ALA A 930 26.14 4.07 -30.73
N ILE A 931 25.97 4.83 -29.65
CA ILE A 931 24.70 5.45 -29.26
C ILE A 931 24.37 6.63 -30.17
N THR A 932 25.30 7.57 -30.34
CA THR A 932 25.06 8.81 -31.09
C THR A 932 24.81 8.58 -32.57
N SER A 933 25.32 7.47 -33.14
CA SER A 933 25.06 7.08 -34.53
C SER A 933 23.57 6.89 -34.84
N HIS A 934 22.74 6.66 -33.80
CA HIS A 934 21.30 6.53 -33.92
C HIS A 934 20.53 7.84 -33.72
N PHE A 935 21.16 8.93 -33.29
CA PHE A 935 20.47 10.20 -32.96
C PHE A 935 19.90 10.93 -34.19
N THR A 936 20.35 10.56 -35.39
CA THR A 936 19.80 11.08 -36.66
C THR A 936 18.70 10.18 -37.24
N ALA A 937 18.48 9.00 -36.66
CA ALA A 937 17.44 8.08 -37.09
C ALA A 937 16.04 8.69 -36.91
N ASN A 938 15.05 8.19 -37.66
CA ASN A 938 13.64 8.55 -37.47
C ASN A 938 13.30 10.06 -37.47
N GLY A 939 14.12 10.89 -38.14
CA GLY A 939 13.90 12.33 -38.26
C GLY A 939 14.71 13.18 -37.25
N GLY A 940 15.59 12.54 -36.47
CA GLY A 940 16.48 13.17 -35.52
C GLY A 940 15.84 13.51 -34.17
N ASN A 941 16.67 13.87 -33.20
CA ASN A 941 16.28 14.35 -31.87
C ASN A 941 16.83 15.75 -31.56
N ALA A 942 16.32 16.37 -30.51
CA ALA A 942 16.62 17.76 -30.18
C ALA A 942 17.91 17.95 -29.35
N LEU A 943 18.57 16.87 -28.93
CA LEU A 943 19.60 16.86 -27.89
C LEU A 943 20.89 17.60 -28.29
N GLY A 944 21.13 17.78 -29.59
CA GLY A 944 22.24 18.58 -30.11
C GLY A 944 23.62 17.94 -29.92
N ILE A 945 23.66 16.62 -29.74
CA ILE A 945 24.87 15.80 -29.75
C ILE A 945 24.97 15.13 -31.12
N THR A 946 26.19 15.06 -31.64
CA THR A 946 26.54 14.45 -32.94
C THR A 946 27.69 13.46 -32.75
N ASP A 947 27.95 12.62 -33.75
CA ASP A 947 29.10 11.72 -33.74
C ASP A 947 30.44 12.48 -33.70
N GLU A 948 30.46 13.73 -34.16
CA GLU A 948 31.64 14.60 -34.15
C GLU A 948 32.02 15.08 -32.74
N ASP A 949 31.08 15.09 -31.79
CA ASP A 949 31.38 15.40 -30.38
C ASP A 949 32.20 14.26 -29.72
N GLY A 950 32.32 13.10 -30.38
CA GLY A 950 33.10 11.94 -29.93
C GLY A 950 32.43 11.21 -28.75
N PRO A 951 33.07 10.16 -28.19
CA PRO A 951 32.54 9.54 -26.98
C PRO A 951 32.58 10.54 -25.82
N LEU A 952 31.43 10.72 -25.18
CA LEU A 952 31.27 11.59 -24.02
C LEU A 952 31.04 10.75 -22.76
N ILE A 953 31.26 11.36 -21.61
CA ILE A 953 30.85 10.85 -20.30
C ILE A 953 29.86 11.84 -19.69
N LEU A 954 28.65 11.37 -19.43
CA LEU A 954 27.66 12.07 -18.64
C LEU A 954 27.95 11.83 -17.17
N ILE A 955 28.18 12.91 -16.43
CA ILE A 955 28.45 12.89 -15.00
C ILE A 955 27.19 13.32 -14.28
N ASN A 956 26.70 12.51 -13.35
CA ASN A 956 25.56 12.79 -12.49
C ASN A 956 26.00 12.68 -11.03
N ILE A 957 25.58 13.62 -10.18
CA ILE A 957 25.56 13.39 -8.74
C ILE A 957 24.12 13.15 -8.28
N SER A 958 23.93 12.01 -7.63
CA SER A 958 22.67 11.59 -7.02
C SER A 958 22.84 11.64 -5.52
N ILE A 959 21.98 12.38 -4.82
CA ILE A 959 22.07 12.50 -3.37
C ILE A 959 20.69 12.31 -2.77
N ALA A 960 20.56 11.29 -1.93
CA ALA A 960 19.41 11.09 -1.05
C ALA A 960 19.71 11.55 0.37
N TRP A 961 18.73 12.09 1.08
CA TRP A 961 18.80 12.43 2.51
C TRP A 961 17.41 12.43 3.16
N ALA A 962 17.34 12.37 4.50
CA ALA A 962 16.08 12.29 5.24
C ALA A 962 15.54 13.68 5.65
N ASP A 963 16.38 14.52 6.27
CA ASP A 963 15.90 15.70 7.00
C ASP A 963 15.80 16.96 6.13
N ILE A 964 14.64 17.63 6.15
CA ILE A 964 14.42 18.89 5.41
C ILE A 964 15.38 20.03 5.80
N LYS A 965 15.89 20.02 7.05
CA LYS A 965 16.85 21.01 7.54
C LYS A 965 18.15 21.05 6.71
N ASP A 966 18.49 19.93 6.06
CA ASP A 966 19.71 19.77 5.28
C ASP A 966 19.59 20.19 3.82
N ASP A 967 18.37 20.54 3.34
CA ASP A 967 18.11 20.92 1.96
C ASP A 967 19.08 21.97 1.43
N ASN A 968 19.16 23.11 2.11
CA ASN A 968 19.99 24.22 1.65
C ASN A 968 21.47 23.85 1.61
N ARG A 969 21.91 23.04 2.57
CA ARG A 969 23.30 22.59 2.69
C ARG A 969 23.66 21.63 1.57
N ILE A 970 22.82 20.63 1.33
CA ILE A 970 23.03 19.61 0.28
C ILE A 970 22.90 20.22 -1.11
N MET A 971 21.90 21.08 -1.34
CA MET A 971 21.75 21.77 -2.63
C MET A 971 22.93 22.70 -2.92
N LYS A 972 23.48 23.38 -1.89
CA LYS A 972 24.69 24.20 -2.03
C LYS A 972 25.92 23.33 -2.31
N PHE A 973 26.07 22.21 -1.63
CA PHE A 973 27.13 21.23 -1.93
C PHE A 973 27.06 20.78 -3.39
N ALA A 974 25.87 20.35 -3.85
CA ALA A 974 25.69 19.87 -5.22
C ALA A 974 26.00 20.95 -6.26
N ALA A 975 25.50 22.18 -6.07
CA ALA A 975 25.81 23.31 -6.95
C ALA A 975 27.31 23.62 -6.99
N ASN A 976 27.98 23.65 -5.82
CA ASN A 976 29.41 23.89 -5.73
C ASN A 976 30.21 22.80 -6.44
N PHE A 977 29.88 21.53 -6.21
CA PHE A 977 30.53 20.40 -6.86
C PHE A 977 30.44 20.49 -8.38
N ILE A 978 29.23 20.76 -8.91
CA ILE A 978 29.01 20.91 -10.36
C ILE A 978 29.81 22.08 -10.92
N ASN A 979 29.79 23.23 -10.26
CA ASN A 979 30.55 24.40 -10.69
C ASN A 979 32.06 24.12 -10.73
N SER A 980 32.59 23.46 -9.69
CA SER A 980 33.99 23.04 -9.62
C SER A 980 34.35 22.01 -10.69
N GLY A 981 33.49 21.00 -10.91
CA GLY A 981 33.68 19.98 -11.94
C GLY A 981 33.68 20.55 -13.36
N VAL A 982 32.74 21.46 -13.67
CA VAL A 982 32.69 22.17 -14.96
C VAL A 982 33.91 23.07 -15.14
N ALA A 983 34.33 23.80 -14.11
CA ALA A 983 35.53 24.63 -14.18
C ALA A 983 36.80 23.80 -14.43
N LEU A 984 36.92 22.65 -13.76
CA LEU A 984 38.00 21.70 -13.97
C LEU A 984 38.01 21.16 -15.41
N ALA A 985 36.87 20.70 -15.92
CA ALA A 985 36.75 20.22 -17.30
C ALA A 985 37.13 21.31 -18.33
N LYS A 986 36.67 22.56 -18.12
CA LYS A 986 37.01 23.72 -18.96
C LYS A 986 38.50 24.04 -18.98
N SER A 987 39.15 24.01 -17.81
CA SER A 987 40.60 24.25 -17.71
C SER A 987 41.43 23.27 -18.56
N ARG A 988 40.85 22.10 -18.88
CA ARG A 988 41.46 21.04 -19.69
C ARG A 988 40.91 20.94 -21.11
N LYS A 989 39.95 21.80 -21.48
CA LYS A 989 39.22 21.73 -22.76
C LYS A 989 38.54 20.38 -22.98
N LEU A 990 38.06 19.78 -21.89
CA LEU A 990 37.32 18.52 -21.89
C LEU A 990 35.85 18.72 -21.55
N ASP A 991 35.39 19.95 -21.35
CA ASP A 991 33.98 20.24 -21.10
C ASP A 991 33.13 20.06 -22.36
N HIS A 992 31.89 19.61 -22.18
CA HIS A 992 30.90 19.56 -23.24
C HIS A 992 29.63 20.30 -22.82
N ARG A 993 29.02 21.03 -23.76
CA ARG A 993 27.86 21.92 -23.53
C ARG A 993 26.59 21.20 -23.04
N TYR A 994 26.45 19.91 -23.36
CA TYR A 994 25.21 19.17 -23.14
C TYR A 994 24.92 18.97 -21.65
N ILE A 995 23.66 19.19 -21.27
CA ILE A 995 23.11 18.90 -19.95
C ILE A 995 21.92 17.97 -20.16
N TYR A 996 21.98 16.78 -19.58
CA TYR A 996 20.90 15.80 -19.74
C TYR A 996 19.71 16.19 -18.87
N GLN A 997 18.60 16.50 -19.54
CA GLN A 997 17.40 17.02 -18.88
C GLN A 997 16.89 16.14 -17.74
N ASN A 998 16.94 14.81 -17.87
CA ASN A 998 16.40 13.90 -16.85
C ASN A 998 17.28 13.77 -15.59
N TYR A 999 18.52 14.27 -15.60
CA TYR A 999 19.43 14.33 -14.43
C TYR A 999 19.76 15.77 -14.01
N ALA A 1000 19.11 16.76 -14.62
CA ALA A 1000 19.36 18.16 -14.30
C ALA A 1000 18.60 18.56 -13.03
N ALA A 1001 19.24 19.41 -12.22
CA ALA A 1001 18.58 20.08 -11.12
C ALA A 1001 17.68 21.21 -11.64
N ALA A 1002 16.67 21.62 -10.84
CA ALA A 1002 15.77 22.73 -11.19
C ALA A 1002 16.50 24.04 -11.56
N GLN A 1003 17.71 24.22 -11.03
CA GLN A 1003 18.56 25.39 -11.23
C GLN A 1003 19.35 25.37 -12.55
N GLN A 1004 19.44 24.21 -13.23
CA GLN A 1004 20.22 24.07 -14.46
C GLN A 1004 19.37 24.37 -15.69
N ASP A 1005 19.77 25.36 -16.50
CA ASP A 1005 19.14 25.61 -17.81
C ASP A 1005 19.69 24.62 -18.86
N VAL A 1006 18.85 23.65 -19.24
CA VAL A 1006 19.24 22.51 -20.08
C VAL A 1006 19.32 22.86 -21.57
N PHE A 1007 18.47 23.75 -22.06
CA PHE A 1007 18.29 24.00 -23.50
C PHE A 1007 19.45 24.73 -24.17
N PRO A 1008 20.21 25.64 -23.52
CA PRO A 1008 21.47 26.14 -24.07
C PRO A 1008 22.44 25.02 -24.44
N GLY A 1009 22.42 23.92 -23.69
CA GLY A 1009 23.26 22.75 -23.94
C GLY A 1009 22.92 21.99 -25.22
N TYR A 1010 21.75 22.21 -25.81
CA TYR A 1010 21.36 21.59 -27.09
C TYR A 1010 21.92 22.33 -28.30
N GLY A 1011 22.62 23.44 -28.07
CA GLY A 1011 23.16 24.32 -29.10
C GLY A 1011 22.14 25.35 -29.61
N PRO A 1012 22.63 26.49 -30.15
CA PRO A 1012 21.78 27.62 -30.52
C PRO A 1012 20.75 27.27 -31.60
N THR A 1013 21.12 26.44 -32.58
CA THR A 1013 20.25 26.01 -33.67
C THR A 1013 19.06 25.21 -33.17
N ASN A 1014 19.30 24.18 -32.34
CA ASN A 1014 18.22 23.34 -31.82
C ASN A 1014 17.36 24.11 -30.82
N LYS A 1015 17.94 24.94 -29.94
CA LYS A 1015 17.18 25.80 -29.04
C LYS A 1015 16.25 26.76 -29.82
N ALA A 1016 16.77 27.42 -30.86
CA ALA A 1016 15.96 28.30 -31.71
C ALA A 1016 14.83 27.54 -32.43
N ARG A 1017 15.13 26.34 -32.93
CA ARG A 1017 14.14 25.46 -33.57
C ARG A 1017 13.03 25.02 -32.59
N LEU A 1018 13.39 24.62 -31.37
CA LEU A 1018 12.42 24.27 -30.32
C LEU A 1018 11.53 25.46 -29.96
N ASN A 1019 12.09 26.65 -29.82
CA ASN A 1019 11.34 27.88 -29.57
C ASN A 1019 10.34 28.20 -30.71
N ALA A 1020 10.76 28.03 -31.97
CA ALA A 1020 9.86 28.22 -33.11
C ALA A 1020 8.71 27.20 -33.14
N ILE A 1021 9.00 25.93 -32.83
CA ILE A 1021 8.01 24.86 -32.77
C ILE A 1021 7.02 25.09 -31.62
N GLN A 1022 7.50 25.48 -30.43
CA GLN A 1022 6.65 25.83 -29.29
C GLN A 1022 5.67 26.94 -29.68
N LYS A 1023 6.14 28.03 -30.30
CA LYS A 1023 5.27 29.13 -30.75
C LYS A 1023 4.22 28.68 -31.77
N LYS A 1024 4.54 27.69 -32.60
CA LYS A 1024 3.62 27.13 -33.60
C LYS A 1024 2.50 26.30 -32.96
N TYR A 1025 2.82 25.42 -32.01
CA TYR A 1025 1.86 24.46 -31.43
C TYR A 1025 1.23 24.91 -30.10
N ASP A 1026 1.84 25.88 -29.42
CA ASP A 1026 1.32 26.53 -28.22
C ASP A 1026 1.49 28.06 -28.30
N PRO A 1027 0.80 28.72 -29.25
CA PRO A 1027 0.92 30.18 -29.46
C PRO A 1027 0.48 30.99 -28.23
N THR A 1028 -0.35 30.40 -27.37
CA THR A 1028 -0.82 31.01 -26.12
C THR A 1028 0.11 30.77 -24.93
N ASN A 1029 1.17 29.97 -25.11
CA ASN A 1029 2.13 29.58 -24.07
C ASN A 1029 1.46 28.93 -22.86
N VAL A 1030 0.47 28.05 -23.06
CA VAL A 1030 -0.18 27.26 -22.01
C VAL A 1030 0.84 26.45 -21.22
N PHE A 1031 1.71 25.71 -21.89
CA PHE A 1031 2.68 24.81 -21.24
C PHE A 1031 3.87 25.55 -20.61
N THR A 1032 4.03 26.85 -20.89
CA THR A 1032 5.04 27.71 -20.23
C THR A 1032 4.44 28.55 -19.12
N LYS A 1033 3.20 29.06 -19.28
CA LYS A 1033 2.54 29.96 -18.31
C LYS A 1033 1.77 29.20 -17.25
N LEU A 1034 1.08 28.13 -17.63
CA LEU A 1034 0.21 27.37 -16.74
C LEU A 1034 0.86 26.09 -16.22
N GLN A 1035 1.93 25.60 -16.85
CA GLN A 1035 2.67 24.46 -16.34
C GLN A 1035 4.08 24.93 -15.92
N PRO A 1036 4.30 25.37 -14.66
CA PRO A 1036 5.56 26.02 -14.26
C PRO A 1036 6.76 25.06 -14.29
N GLY A 1037 6.56 23.79 -13.90
CA GLY A 1037 7.53 22.70 -14.09
C GLY A 1037 7.25 21.89 -15.36
N TYR A 1038 8.14 21.06 -15.90
CA TYR A 1038 9.53 20.80 -15.57
C TYR A 1038 10.40 21.90 -16.24
N PHE A 1039 11.49 21.57 -16.94
CA PHE A 1039 12.29 22.55 -17.68
C PHE A 1039 11.52 23.22 -18.83
N LYS A 1040 11.64 24.56 -18.93
CA LYS A 1040 10.89 25.36 -19.91
C LYS A 1040 11.79 26.05 -20.92
N LEU A 1041 11.33 26.02 -22.16
CA LEU A 1041 11.88 26.83 -23.24
C LEU A 1041 11.54 28.30 -22.95
N ARG A 1042 12.57 29.11 -22.68
CA ARG A 1042 12.51 30.55 -22.42
C ARG A 1042 13.28 31.33 -23.47
#